data_AF-A0A1W5DBP3-F1
#
_entry.id   AF-A0A1W5DBP3-F1
#
_cell.length_a   1.000
_cell.length_b   1.000
_cell.length_c   1.000
_cell.angle_alpha   90.00
_cell.angle_beta   90.00
_cell.angle_gamma   90.00
#
_symmetry.space_group_name_H-M   'P 1'
#
loop_
_entity.id
_entity.type
_entity.pdbx_description
1 polymer ?
#
loop_
_entity_poly.entity_id
_entity_poly.type
_entity_poly.pdbx_seq_one_letter_code
_entity_poly.pdbx_strand_id
1 'polypeptide(L)'
;MATNVALDTTMGTIVIELYNDHAPKTCKNFQSLAQRGYYNNVIFHRVIPNFMIQTGDPTGTGRGGSSIYGEKFEDEIHPSLKHTGAGVISMANSGPNTNGSQFFITTAPTPWLDGKHTIFGRVKSGLRVVQRMGLVKTGAEDRPVDEVKILKARVVEEGEDVPSSLVSLALFYFVKSTPTSYLLQLPNFMESLSGTTWDVVIAGTGLPQSLLALALSRSGKKILHVDKNDYYGGADAALSLQEAESWVKEPNPSLFENASIIHNPQGSADAKQRPSDPQLGFSRAYSLSLSPQLIYTRSPLLPALVSSKLYRQLEFLAVGSWWIYENAASANGPGNGTFAGTGDDVGGGRLNRIPGGREDVFADKSIDLKSKRSLMKFLKLAVDEEVLNIVMKEWGQRSLSDFLTSYCNIAPRLQPPLVALTLSPEPPESTPTSYALPLIRRHLTSIGVFGPGFGSVVPKWGGMAEIAQVACRAGAVGGGVYMLNKGVDGLEILRTEHAEDGSVPADDVAAPLKVHLHGGEVIKAKDVVGSRQDLPPSTRSSEAPPRHITGTASVSIVSSPLRTLFPVVAEGAPPPAVAVVCFPSGTLQSSPTSTPENHPVYVMVHSSDTGECPNGQCVLYASTRATGATGEEDSYRVLDLAVQLLLRSLHDEPSTPEVLWQLRYGRLAASESDSRASLAGVGDGNVLHLSDPSFDLAFDDRVLEQVRDAWQKITGERDGFMVFEERGESGENDGEEI
;
A
#
# COMPACT_ATOMS: atom_id res chain seq x y z
N MET A 1 -16.74 -8.87 29.71
CA MET A 1 -16.87 -8.25 28.38
C MET A 1 -16.20 -6.89 28.43
N ALA A 2 -15.36 -6.56 27.46
CA ALA A 2 -14.67 -5.28 27.42
C ALA A 2 -15.62 -4.18 26.91
N THR A 3 -15.79 -3.11 27.69
CA THR A 3 -16.60 -1.96 27.25
C THR A 3 -15.75 -1.07 26.36
N ASN A 4 -16.28 -0.71 25.19
CA ASN A 4 -15.62 0.22 24.28
C ASN A 4 -16.35 1.57 24.27
N VAL A 5 -15.61 2.67 24.12
CA VAL A 5 -16.15 4.02 23.93
C VAL A 5 -15.49 4.65 22.71
N ALA A 6 -16.30 5.09 21.75
CA ALA A 6 -15.85 5.83 20.58
C ALA A 6 -15.93 7.34 20.83
N LEU A 7 -14.84 8.04 20.56
CA LEU A 7 -14.73 9.49 20.51
C LEU A 7 -14.62 9.90 19.03
N ASP A 8 -15.69 10.41 18.44
CA ASP A 8 -15.62 11.05 17.13
C ASP A 8 -15.04 12.44 17.33
N THR A 9 -13.93 12.75 16.67
CA THR A 9 -13.24 14.03 16.82
C THR A 9 -13.13 14.75 15.49
N THR A 10 -12.72 16.02 15.52
CA THR A 10 -12.42 16.79 14.29
C THR A 10 -11.30 16.20 13.44
N MET A 11 -10.48 15.28 13.97
CA MET A 11 -9.35 14.66 13.27
C MET A 11 -9.54 13.16 12.97
N GLY A 12 -10.71 12.61 13.29
CA GLY A 12 -11.09 11.20 13.10
C GLY A 12 -11.63 10.54 14.37
N THR A 13 -12.08 9.29 14.27
CA THR A 13 -12.63 8.56 15.42
C THR A 13 -11.53 7.82 16.20
N ILE A 14 -11.59 7.89 17.53
CA ILE A 14 -10.72 7.17 18.46
C ILE A 14 -11.62 6.22 19.27
N VAL A 15 -11.39 4.91 19.18
CA VAL A 15 -12.10 3.93 20.01
C VAL A 15 -11.21 3.53 21.17
N ILE A 16 -11.74 3.63 22.38
CA ILE A 16 -11.06 3.32 23.64
C ILE A 16 -11.64 2.04 24.19
N GLU A 17 -10.77 1.05 24.46
CA GLU A 17 -11.07 -0.14 25.25
C GLU A 17 -10.88 0.20 26.74
N LEU A 18 -11.92 -0.01 27.54
CA LEU A 18 -11.91 0.29 28.97
C LEU A 18 -11.44 -0.91 29.79
N TYR A 19 -10.56 -0.65 30.76
CA TYR A 19 -10.04 -1.63 31.71
C TYR A 19 -10.96 -1.75 32.93
N ASN A 20 -12.19 -2.20 32.70
CA ASN A 20 -13.22 -2.33 33.74
C ASN A 20 -12.76 -3.13 34.97
N ASP A 21 -11.91 -4.13 34.78
CA ASP A 21 -11.41 -4.97 35.87
C ASP A 21 -10.30 -4.29 36.69
N HIS A 22 -9.58 -3.33 36.10
CA HIS A 22 -8.45 -2.66 36.74
C HIS A 22 -8.84 -1.33 37.39
N ALA A 23 -9.76 -0.59 36.77
CA ALA A 23 -10.24 0.72 37.22
C ALA A 23 -11.77 0.85 37.08
N PRO A 24 -12.56 0.01 37.78
CA PRO A 24 -14.01 -0.07 37.62
C PRO A 24 -14.73 1.26 37.87
N LYS A 25 -14.33 2.04 38.87
CA LYS A 25 -14.98 3.31 39.22
C LYS A 25 -14.74 4.36 38.15
N THR A 26 -13.51 4.42 37.65
CA THR A 26 -13.05 5.34 36.59
C THR A 26 -13.70 5.00 35.25
N CYS A 27 -13.72 3.72 34.88
CA CYS A 27 -14.38 3.25 33.65
C CYS A 27 -15.88 3.56 33.69
N LYS A 28 -16.57 3.31 34.82
CA LYS A 28 -17.98 3.64 34.99
C LYS A 28 -18.24 5.15 34.90
N ASN A 29 -17.36 5.97 35.48
CA ASN A 29 -17.42 7.42 35.36
C ASN A 29 -17.32 7.86 33.90
N PHE A 30 -16.27 7.42 33.20
CA PHE A 30 -16.01 7.77 31.82
C PHE A 30 -17.14 7.34 30.88
N GLN A 31 -17.59 6.09 31.00
CA GLN A 31 -18.70 5.53 30.22
C GLN A 31 -19.99 6.31 30.44
N SER A 32 -20.35 6.60 31.70
CA SER A 32 -21.59 7.30 32.03
C SER A 32 -21.58 8.75 31.54
N LEU A 33 -20.43 9.43 31.62
CA LEU A 33 -20.26 10.78 31.07
C LEU A 33 -20.38 10.78 29.54
N ALA A 34 -19.79 9.79 28.86
CA ALA A 34 -19.95 9.61 27.42
C ALA A 34 -21.42 9.38 27.02
N GLN A 35 -22.14 8.48 27.71
CA GLN A 35 -23.57 8.21 27.45
C GLN A 35 -24.46 9.44 27.65
N ARG A 36 -24.12 10.31 28.60
CA ARG A 36 -24.83 11.58 28.86
C ARG A 36 -24.49 12.69 27.86
N GLY A 37 -23.59 12.43 26.90
CA GLY A 37 -23.10 13.45 25.98
C GLY A 37 -22.22 14.52 26.62
N TYR A 38 -21.68 14.27 27.82
CA TYR A 38 -20.88 15.24 28.58
C TYR A 38 -19.61 15.66 27.83
N TYR A 39 -19.06 14.77 27.00
CA TYR A 39 -17.87 15.03 26.19
C TYR A 39 -18.18 15.61 24.80
N ASN A 40 -19.45 15.87 24.47
CA ASN A 40 -19.79 16.40 23.15
C ASN A 40 -19.35 17.87 23.04
N ASN A 41 -18.71 18.20 21.92
CA ASN A 41 -18.06 19.50 21.64
C ASN A 41 -16.97 19.90 22.64
N VAL A 42 -16.43 18.96 23.43
CA VAL A 42 -15.33 19.23 24.36
C VAL A 42 -14.01 19.27 23.60
N ILE A 43 -13.27 20.36 23.79
CA ILE A 43 -11.99 20.59 23.09
C ILE A 43 -10.84 19.78 23.70
N PHE A 44 -9.78 19.59 22.93
CA PHE A 44 -8.46 19.25 23.43
C PHE A 44 -7.74 20.55 23.78
N HIS A 45 -7.83 20.94 25.06
CA HIS A 45 -7.29 22.22 25.53
C HIS A 45 -5.78 22.22 25.71
N ARG A 46 -5.12 21.05 25.62
CA ARG A 46 -3.68 20.92 25.76
C ARG A 46 -3.13 19.76 24.92
N VAL A 47 -2.10 20.03 24.12
CA VAL A 47 -1.40 19.04 23.28
C VAL A 47 0.09 19.24 23.44
N ILE A 48 0.82 18.22 23.90
CA ILE A 48 2.28 18.29 24.02
C ILE A 48 2.88 17.20 23.11
N PRO A 49 3.62 17.59 22.06
CA PRO A 49 4.28 16.65 21.16
C PRO A 49 5.18 15.67 21.93
N ASN A 50 5.14 14.39 21.54
CA ASN A 50 5.88 13.31 22.19
C ASN A 50 5.61 13.16 23.70
N PHE A 51 4.45 13.60 24.17
CA PHE A 51 4.02 13.42 25.55
C PHE A 51 2.56 12.95 25.63
N MET A 52 1.59 13.86 25.48
CA MET A 52 0.18 13.54 25.63
C MET A 52 -0.75 14.60 25.02
N ILE A 53 -2.00 14.20 24.76
CA ILE A 53 -3.12 15.09 24.41
C ILE A 53 -4.17 15.03 25.52
N GLN A 54 -4.61 16.19 26.03
CA GLN A 54 -5.52 16.29 27.19
C GLN A 54 -6.86 16.91 26.79
N THR A 55 -7.94 16.35 27.34
CA THR A 55 -9.32 16.80 27.10
C THR A 55 -10.21 16.45 28.30
N GLY A 56 -11.54 16.56 28.15
CA GLY A 56 -12.53 16.19 29.16
C GLY A 56 -12.96 17.33 30.09
N ASP A 57 -12.58 18.57 29.80
CA ASP A 57 -13.08 19.77 30.49
C ASP A 57 -14.13 20.50 29.62
N PRO A 58 -15.43 20.48 29.97
CA PRO A 58 -16.47 21.16 29.20
C PRO A 58 -16.30 22.68 29.10
N THR A 59 -15.55 23.29 30.02
CA THR A 59 -15.26 24.73 29.95
C THR A 59 -14.12 25.05 28.98
N GLY A 60 -13.31 24.06 28.61
CA GLY A 60 -12.14 24.22 27.76
C GLY A 60 -10.99 25.01 28.38
N THR A 61 -11.05 25.30 29.69
CA THR A 61 -10.04 26.10 30.43
C THR A 61 -8.90 25.25 31.00
N GLY A 62 -9.09 23.93 31.06
CA GLY A 62 -8.24 22.98 31.76
C GLY A 62 -8.44 22.95 33.28
N ARG A 63 -9.37 23.76 33.83
CA ARG A 63 -9.64 23.88 35.27
C ARG A 63 -11.02 23.34 35.67
N GLY A 64 -11.88 23.04 34.71
CA GLY A 64 -13.22 22.50 34.95
C GLY A 64 -13.29 20.98 34.93
N GLY A 65 -14.51 20.46 34.92
CA GLY A 65 -14.79 19.03 34.87
C GLY A 65 -15.34 18.47 36.19
N SER A 66 -16.26 17.53 36.07
CA SER A 66 -16.98 16.92 37.20
C SER A 66 -17.22 15.45 36.94
N SER A 67 -17.18 14.63 37.98
CA SER A 67 -17.47 13.19 37.87
C SER A 67 -18.97 12.89 38.07
N ILE A 68 -19.38 11.67 37.75
CA ILE A 68 -20.73 11.19 38.11
C ILE A 68 -20.94 10.99 39.61
N TYR A 69 -19.88 11.08 40.41
CA TYR A 69 -19.87 10.89 41.86
C TYR A 69 -19.78 12.21 42.65
N GLY A 70 -19.80 13.36 41.97
CA GLY A 70 -19.55 14.68 42.55
C GLY A 70 -18.35 15.37 41.90
N GLU A 71 -17.73 16.34 42.58
CA GLU A 71 -16.60 17.09 42.00
C GLU A 71 -15.40 16.18 41.70
N LYS A 72 -15.00 15.33 42.66
CA LYS A 72 -13.77 14.51 42.58
C LYS A 72 -13.97 13.10 43.13
N PHE A 73 -13.18 12.14 42.66
CA PHE A 73 -13.11 10.76 43.19
C PHE A 73 -11.67 10.21 43.23
N GLU A 74 -11.49 9.11 43.96
CA GLU A 74 -10.22 8.44 44.26
C GLU A 74 -9.49 7.83 43.05
N ASP A 75 -8.18 7.60 43.18
CA ASP A 75 -7.35 6.93 42.17
C ASP A 75 -7.47 5.40 42.24
N GLU A 76 -7.44 4.73 41.08
CA GLU A 76 -7.42 3.27 40.95
C GLU A 76 -6.09 2.82 40.32
N ILE A 77 -5.02 2.86 41.11
CA ILE A 77 -3.66 2.54 40.64
C ILE A 77 -3.44 1.02 40.63
N HIS A 78 -3.29 0.44 39.45
CA HIS A 78 -2.99 -0.98 39.30
C HIS A 78 -1.50 -1.23 38.96
N PRO A 79 -0.76 -2.06 39.72
CA PRO A 79 0.70 -2.23 39.53
C PRO A 79 1.14 -2.76 38.16
N SER A 80 0.29 -3.53 37.48
CA SER A 80 0.57 -4.09 36.14
C SER A 80 0.38 -3.10 35.00
N LEU A 81 -0.30 -1.96 35.24
CA LEU A 81 -0.55 -0.96 34.21
C LEU A 81 0.55 0.10 34.22
N LYS A 82 1.09 0.39 33.04
CA LYS A 82 2.23 1.29 32.82
C LYS A 82 2.00 2.12 31.56
N HIS A 83 2.50 3.34 31.53
CA HIS A 83 2.46 4.21 30.35
C HIS A 83 3.58 3.85 29.36
N THR A 84 3.54 2.64 28.81
CA THR A 84 4.62 2.03 28.00
C THR A 84 4.72 2.55 26.57
N GLY A 85 3.74 3.32 26.10
CA GLY A 85 3.72 3.81 24.72
C GLY A 85 2.55 4.74 24.44
N ALA A 86 2.38 5.09 23.16
CA ALA A 86 1.27 5.89 22.68
C ALA A 86 -0.07 5.14 22.81
N GLY A 87 -1.15 5.89 23.04
CA GLY A 87 -2.50 5.35 23.11
C GLY A 87 -2.91 4.78 24.46
N VAL A 88 -2.21 5.10 25.55
CA VAL A 88 -2.64 4.80 26.92
C VAL A 88 -3.54 5.93 27.40
N ILE A 89 -4.71 5.62 27.96
CA ILE A 89 -5.66 6.59 28.50
C ILE A 89 -5.59 6.60 30.02
N SER A 90 -5.43 7.79 30.58
CA SER A 90 -5.23 7.99 32.01
C SER A 90 -5.88 9.28 32.51
N MET A 91 -6.29 9.30 33.78
CA MET A 91 -6.98 10.46 34.36
C MET A 91 -6.05 11.67 34.54
N ALA A 92 -6.52 12.84 34.13
CA ALA A 92 -5.86 14.11 34.43
C ALA A 92 -6.40 14.63 35.77
N ASN A 93 -5.59 14.55 36.83
CA ASN A 93 -5.95 14.96 38.18
C ASN A 93 -5.06 16.13 38.65
N SER A 94 -5.49 16.84 39.68
CA SER A 94 -4.74 17.95 40.30
C SER A 94 -3.93 17.50 41.53
N GLY A 95 -3.57 16.22 41.58
CA GLY A 95 -3.00 15.55 42.75
C GLY A 95 -3.76 14.26 43.11
N PRO A 96 -3.24 13.46 44.06
CA PRO A 96 -3.81 12.17 44.40
C PRO A 96 -5.29 12.26 44.79
N ASN A 97 -6.09 11.32 44.29
CA ASN A 97 -7.52 11.18 44.56
C ASN A 97 -8.38 12.38 44.13
N THR A 98 -8.00 13.04 43.03
CA THR A 98 -8.74 14.19 42.50
C THR A 98 -9.23 13.99 41.07
N ASN A 99 -9.63 12.75 40.74
CA ASN A 99 -10.17 12.42 39.41
C ASN A 99 -11.52 13.09 39.19
N GLY A 100 -11.73 13.66 38.00
CA GLY A 100 -12.98 14.31 37.60
C GLY A 100 -13.48 13.76 36.26
N SER A 101 -13.64 14.63 35.26
CA SER A 101 -13.93 14.22 33.87
C SER A 101 -12.72 14.35 32.92
N GLN A 102 -11.65 15.04 33.35
CA GLN A 102 -10.49 15.25 32.48
C GLN A 102 -9.63 14.00 32.38
N PHE A 103 -9.13 13.74 31.18
CA PHE A 103 -8.22 12.62 30.89
C PHE A 103 -7.21 13.03 29.82
N PHE A 104 -6.14 12.26 29.72
CA PHE A 104 -5.15 12.40 28.65
C PHE A 104 -4.92 11.07 27.92
N ILE A 105 -4.48 11.18 26.68
CA ILE A 105 -4.03 10.07 25.84
C ILE A 105 -2.55 10.27 25.56
N THR A 106 -1.71 9.28 25.87
CA THR A 106 -0.27 9.37 25.62
C THR A 106 0.05 9.35 24.12
N THR A 107 1.06 10.11 23.70
CA THR A 107 1.60 10.08 22.33
C THR A 107 2.99 9.46 22.25
N ALA A 108 3.62 9.18 23.40
CA ALA A 108 4.88 8.49 23.57
C ALA A 108 4.92 7.76 24.94
N PRO A 109 5.94 6.91 25.24
CA PRO A 109 6.13 6.35 26.58
C PRO A 109 6.32 7.44 27.65
N THR A 110 5.62 7.33 28.79
CA THR A 110 5.64 8.34 29.87
C THR A 110 5.80 7.71 31.28
N PRO A 111 6.88 6.95 31.53
CA PRO A 111 7.04 6.15 32.76
C PRO A 111 7.03 6.96 34.06
N TRP A 112 7.34 8.26 34.03
CA TRP A 112 7.30 9.14 35.22
C TRP A 112 5.88 9.42 35.74
N LEU A 113 4.84 9.07 34.96
CA LEU A 113 3.43 9.12 35.35
C LEU A 113 2.95 7.82 36.00
N ASP A 114 3.73 6.74 35.92
CA ASP A 114 3.36 5.44 36.49
C ASP A 114 3.15 5.53 38.00
N GLY A 115 2.05 4.95 38.48
CA GLY A 115 1.68 4.98 39.89
C GLY A 115 1.14 6.31 40.40
N LYS A 116 1.00 7.33 39.54
CA LYS A 116 0.49 8.67 39.91
C LYS A 116 -0.87 9.01 39.29
N HIS A 117 -1.22 8.35 38.19
CA HIS A 117 -2.46 8.57 37.47
C HIS A 117 -3.16 7.23 37.20
N THR A 118 -4.49 7.21 37.33
CA THR A 118 -5.32 6.04 37.05
C THR A 118 -5.36 5.76 35.55
N ILE A 119 -4.66 4.70 35.12
CA ILE A 119 -4.79 4.14 33.76
C ILE A 119 -6.09 3.35 33.71
N PHE A 120 -7.03 3.76 32.85
CA PHE A 120 -8.35 3.14 32.78
C PHE A 120 -8.71 2.63 31.38
N GLY A 121 -7.82 2.75 30.41
CA GLY A 121 -8.04 2.17 29.10
C GLY A 121 -6.88 2.37 28.14
N ARG A 122 -7.06 1.85 26.93
CA ARG A 122 -6.16 2.07 25.80
C ARG A 122 -6.92 2.33 24.52
N VAL A 123 -6.25 2.95 23.56
CA VAL A 123 -6.77 3.13 22.22
C VAL A 123 -6.84 1.76 21.54
N LYS A 124 -8.06 1.30 21.27
CA LYS A 124 -8.36 0.08 20.52
C LYS A 124 -8.25 0.32 19.01
N SER A 125 -8.73 1.47 18.53
CA SER A 125 -8.59 1.93 17.15
C SER A 125 -8.50 3.46 17.08
N GLY A 126 -7.93 4.01 15.99
CA GLY A 126 -7.71 5.45 15.88
C GLY A 126 -6.39 5.96 16.45
N LEU A 127 -5.38 5.10 16.66
CA LEU A 127 -4.07 5.52 17.16
C LEU A 127 -3.38 6.53 16.21
N ARG A 128 -3.55 6.37 14.89
CA ARG A 128 -3.07 7.35 13.89
C ARG A 128 -3.71 8.75 14.10
N VAL A 129 -4.97 8.81 14.54
CA VAL A 129 -5.64 10.07 14.88
C VAL A 129 -4.96 10.72 16.07
N VAL A 130 -4.69 9.95 17.13
CA VAL A 130 -3.96 10.41 18.33
C VAL A 130 -2.56 10.90 17.98
N GLN A 131 -1.82 10.19 17.11
CA GLN A 131 -0.50 10.60 16.64
C GLN A 131 -0.57 11.92 15.85
N ARG A 132 -1.51 12.05 14.91
CA ARG A 132 -1.72 13.31 14.17
C ARG A 132 -2.12 14.47 15.09
N MET A 133 -3.00 14.22 16.06
CA MET A 133 -3.34 15.20 17.09
C MET A 133 -2.12 15.65 17.88
N GLY A 134 -1.21 14.73 18.22
CA GLY A 134 0.04 15.05 18.90
C GLY A 134 1.02 15.92 18.10
N LEU A 135 0.80 16.09 16.79
CA LEU A 135 1.64 16.87 15.89
C LEU A 135 1.03 18.22 15.48
N VAL A 136 -0.15 18.57 16.00
CA VAL A 136 -0.78 19.86 15.66
C VAL A 136 0.05 21.01 16.23
N LYS A 137 0.02 22.15 15.53
CA LYS A 137 0.68 23.36 15.98
C LYS A 137 0.02 23.87 17.26
N THR A 138 0.81 24.20 18.27
CA THR A 138 0.35 24.72 19.56
C THR A 138 0.82 26.14 19.80
N GLY A 139 0.01 26.90 20.54
CA GLY A 139 0.26 28.26 21.00
C GLY A 139 0.59 28.29 22.49
N ALA A 140 0.18 29.37 23.17
CA ALA A 140 0.39 29.50 24.60
C ALA A 140 -0.28 28.35 25.40
N GLU A 141 0.36 27.94 26.50
CA GLU A 141 -0.10 26.86 27.38
C GLU A 141 -0.29 25.50 26.68
N ASP A 142 0.47 25.24 25.61
CA ASP A 142 0.38 24.03 24.79
C ASP A 142 -1.02 23.84 24.13
N ARG A 143 -1.80 24.91 23.99
CA ARG A 143 -3.13 24.87 23.39
C ARG A 143 -3.04 24.78 21.86
N PRO A 144 -3.77 23.89 21.18
CA PRO A 144 -3.81 23.86 19.72
C PRO A 144 -4.17 25.23 19.12
N VAL A 145 -3.44 25.64 18.07
CA VAL A 145 -3.75 26.87 17.31
C VAL A 145 -5.06 26.70 16.57
N ASP A 146 -5.21 25.56 15.89
CA ASP A 146 -6.46 25.14 15.28
C ASP A 146 -7.25 24.28 16.27
N GLU A 147 -8.54 24.58 16.44
CA GLU A 147 -9.38 23.90 17.42
C GLU A 147 -9.54 22.41 17.11
N VAL A 148 -9.07 21.56 18.03
CA VAL A 148 -9.31 20.11 18.03
C VAL A 148 -10.35 19.79 19.08
N LYS A 149 -11.42 19.05 18.74
CA LYS A 149 -12.48 18.71 19.70
C LYS A 149 -13.12 17.36 19.47
N ILE A 150 -13.68 16.80 20.53
CA ILE A 150 -14.61 15.67 20.52
C ILE A 150 -15.95 16.20 20.00
N LEU A 151 -16.40 15.70 18.86
CA LEU A 151 -17.71 16.00 18.30
C LEU A 151 -18.78 15.20 19.05
N LYS A 152 -18.52 13.92 19.30
CA LYS A 152 -19.45 13.01 19.99
C LYS A 152 -18.69 11.90 20.72
N ALA A 153 -19.12 11.57 21.93
CA ALA A 153 -18.68 10.35 22.64
C ALA A 153 -19.85 9.36 22.76
N ARG A 154 -19.61 8.07 22.49
CA ARG A 154 -20.63 7.02 22.60
C ARG A 154 -20.04 5.68 23.04
N VAL A 155 -20.83 4.89 23.75
CA VAL A 155 -20.50 3.49 24.06
C VAL A 155 -20.77 2.65 22.81
N VAL A 156 -19.89 1.68 22.55
CA VAL A 156 -19.94 0.82 21.36
C VAL A 156 -19.98 -0.64 21.80
N GLU A 157 -20.86 -1.45 21.20
CA GLU A 157 -20.97 -2.88 21.49
C GLU A 157 -19.90 -3.70 20.72
N GLU A 158 -19.52 -4.86 21.26
CA GLU A 158 -18.63 -5.79 20.55
C GLU A 158 -19.34 -6.33 19.30
N GLY A 159 -18.84 -5.97 18.11
CA GLY A 159 -19.42 -6.37 16.82
C GLY A 159 -20.04 -5.21 16.02
N GLU A 160 -20.18 -4.01 16.60
CA GLU A 160 -20.35 -2.81 15.78
C GLU A 160 -19.01 -2.46 15.12
N ASP A 161 -18.91 -2.74 13.82
CA ASP A 161 -17.82 -2.23 12.99
C ASP A 161 -17.85 -0.70 12.99
N VAL A 162 -17.05 -0.10 13.85
CA VAL A 162 -16.67 1.31 13.69
C VAL A 162 -15.64 1.32 12.56
N PRO A 163 -15.98 1.86 11.36
CA PRO A 163 -15.08 1.81 10.22
C PRO A 163 -13.74 2.43 10.60
N SER A 164 -12.68 1.62 10.58
CA SER A 164 -11.34 2.04 11.01
C SER A 164 -10.61 2.92 9.98
N SER A 165 -11.31 3.29 8.91
CA SER A 165 -10.81 4.12 7.82
C SER A 165 -11.41 5.53 7.90
N LEU A 166 -10.72 6.50 7.30
CA LEU A 166 -11.13 7.89 7.13
C LEU A 166 -12.44 8.08 6.30
N VAL A 167 -13.27 7.05 6.17
CA VAL A 167 -14.32 6.91 5.16
C VAL A 167 -15.69 7.40 5.63
N SER A 168 -15.95 7.55 6.94
CA SER A 168 -17.26 8.10 7.39
C SER A 168 -17.29 9.63 7.57
N LEU A 169 -16.15 10.33 7.64
CA LEU A 169 -16.17 11.80 7.77
C LEU A 169 -16.55 12.49 6.45
N ALA A 170 -16.30 11.86 5.31
CA ALA A 170 -16.78 12.34 4.01
C ALA A 170 -18.31 12.19 3.87
N LEU A 171 -18.90 11.16 4.48
CA LEU A 171 -20.36 11.03 4.59
C LEU A 171 -20.96 12.06 5.58
N PHE A 172 -20.22 12.44 6.62
CA PHE A 172 -20.73 13.36 7.65
C PHE A 172 -20.61 14.85 7.30
N TYR A 173 -19.62 15.25 6.48
CA TYR A 173 -19.46 16.65 6.07
C TYR A 173 -20.40 17.06 4.92
N PHE A 174 -20.86 16.12 4.09
CA PHE A 174 -21.78 16.44 3.00
C PHE A 174 -23.25 16.62 3.45
N VAL A 175 -23.59 16.23 4.69
CA VAL A 175 -24.97 16.25 5.21
C VAL A 175 -25.29 17.53 6.02
N LYS A 176 -24.34 18.44 6.25
CA LYS A 176 -24.53 19.57 7.18
C LYS A 176 -24.93 20.93 6.60
N SER A 177 -25.26 21.04 5.31
CA SER A 177 -25.81 22.27 4.74
C SER A 177 -27.34 22.33 4.62
N THR A 178 -28.09 21.35 5.13
CA THR A 178 -29.56 21.47 5.29
C THR A 178 -30.06 20.67 6.52
N PRO A 179 -31.19 21.07 7.14
CA PRO A 179 -31.49 20.69 8.51
C PRO A 179 -31.91 19.23 8.69
N THR A 180 -31.53 18.71 9.86
CA THR A 180 -31.92 17.50 10.59
C THR A 180 -33.18 16.75 10.10
N SER A 181 -32.96 15.72 9.28
CA SER A 181 -33.83 14.53 9.21
C SER A 181 -33.16 13.48 8.32
N TYR A 182 -32.26 12.62 8.80
CA TYR A 182 -31.67 11.52 7.99
C TYR A 182 -31.39 10.21 8.75
N LEU A 183 -31.92 10.01 9.97
CA LEU A 183 -31.88 8.70 10.65
C LEU A 183 -33.07 7.79 10.30
N LEU A 184 -33.87 8.16 9.30
CA LEU A 184 -34.95 7.36 8.69
C LEU A 184 -34.64 6.95 7.23
N GLN A 185 -33.38 7.07 6.76
CA GLN A 185 -33.08 7.17 5.32
C GLN A 185 -32.12 6.14 4.71
N LEU A 186 -31.88 4.98 5.35
CA LEU A 186 -31.31 3.84 4.60
C LEU A 186 -32.18 3.47 3.38
N PRO A 187 -33.53 3.42 3.48
CA PRO A 187 -34.40 3.28 2.31
C PRO A 187 -34.26 4.45 1.33
N ASN A 188 -34.22 5.70 1.80
CA ASN A 188 -34.19 6.88 0.90
C ASN A 188 -32.83 7.09 0.23
N PHE A 189 -31.71 6.63 0.79
CA PHE A 189 -30.41 6.65 0.13
C PHE A 189 -30.33 5.57 -0.97
N MET A 190 -30.94 4.41 -0.73
CA MET A 190 -31.11 3.36 -1.75
C MET A 190 -32.07 3.80 -2.87
N GLU A 191 -33.15 4.51 -2.56
CA GLU A 191 -33.99 5.19 -3.55
C GLU A 191 -33.24 6.32 -4.28
N SER A 192 -32.32 7.01 -3.61
CA SER A 192 -31.46 8.05 -4.21
C SER A 192 -30.46 7.50 -5.22
N LEU A 193 -29.97 6.26 -5.06
CA LEU A 193 -29.05 5.60 -6.01
C LEU A 193 -29.75 5.25 -7.31
N SER A 194 -30.93 4.63 -7.22
CA SER A 194 -31.73 4.20 -8.38
C SER A 194 -32.43 5.38 -9.08
N GLY A 195 -32.74 6.45 -8.35
CA GLY A 195 -33.27 7.71 -8.89
C GLY A 195 -32.23 8.60 -9.57
N THR A 196 -30.93 8.31 -9.41
CA THR A 196 -29.85 9.09 -10.02
C THR A 196 -29.31 8.39 -11.27
N THR A 197 -29.27 9.11 -12.39
CA THR A 197 -28.45 8.72 -13.53
C THR A 197 -27.01 9.18 -13.28
N TRP A 198 -26.11 8.22 -13.12
CA TRP A 198 -24.69 8.45 -12.91
C TRP A 198 -24.00 8.77 -14.23
N ASP A 199 -23.00 9.67 -14.19
CA ASP A 199 -22.16 9.88 -15.37
C ASP A 199 -21.19 8.72 -15.52
N VAL A 200 -20.59 8.26 -14.41
CA VAL A 200 -19.62 7.17 -14.42
C VAL A 200 -19.84 6.24 -13.24
N VAL A 201 -19.84 4.93 -13.49
CA VAL A 201 -19.64 3.90 -12.48
C VAL A 201 -18.23 3.32 -12.62
N ILE A 202 -17.44 3.35 -11.56
CA ILE A 202 -16.10 2.74 -11.49
C ILE A 202 -16.20 1.50 -10.62
N ALA A 203 -15.89 0.33 -11.18
CA ALA A 203 -15.94 -0.97 -10.51
C ALA A 203 -14.52 -1.44 -10.14
N GLY A 204 -14.33 -1.77 -8.87
CA GLY A 204 -13.05 -2.08 -8.23
C GLY A 204 -12.30 -0.84 -7.79
N THR A 205 -11.49 -0.96 -6.74
CA THR A 205 -10.66 0.13 -6.18
C THR A 205 -9.17 -0.16 -6.32
N GLY A 206 -8.79 -0.92 -7.35
CA GLY A 206 -7.38 -1.07 -7.75
C GLY A 206 -6.74 0.28 -8.09
N LEU A 207 -5.41 0.29 -8.24
CA LEU A 207 -4.69 1.52 -8.54
C LEU A 207 -5.22 2.27 -9.78
N PRO A 208 -5.46 1.65 -10.96
CA PRO A 208 -5.95 2.40 -12.12
C PRO A 208 -7.36 2.99 -11.90
N GLN A 209 -8.26 2.25 -11.26
CA GLN A 209 -9.61 2.71 -10.93
C GLN A 209 -9.56 3.91 -9.96
N SER A 210 -8.69 3.84 -8.97
CA SER A 210 -8.49 4.88 -7.96
C SER A 210 -7.91 6.15 -8.58
N LEU A 211 -6.92 6.02 -9.47
CA LEU A 211 -6.35 7.14 -10.21
C LEU A 211 -7.37 7.76 -11.19
N LEU A 212 -8.24 6.96 -11.80
CA LEU A 212 -9.33 7.48 -12.63
C LEU A 212 -10.33 8.29 -11.78
N ALA A 213 -10.71 7.78 -10.62
CA ALA A 213 -11.60 8.50 -9.71
C ALA A 213 -10.98 9.82 -9.21
N LEU A 214 -9.66 9.83 -8.99
CA LEU A 214 -8.91 11.06 -8.74
C LEU A 214 -8.96 12.00 -9.94
N ALA A 215 -8.65 11.54 -11.15
CA ALA A 215 -8.67 12.36 -12.36
C ALA A 215 -10.05 12.99 -12.61
N LEU A 216 -11.12 12.28 -12.25
CA LEU A 216 -12.51 12.75 -12.39
C LEU A 216 -13.01 13.61 -11.21
N SER A 217 -12.31 13.65 -10.07
CA SER A 217 -12.71 14.34 -8.83
C SER A 217 -13.18 15.79 -9.02
N ARG A 218 -12.65 16.50 -10.02
CA ARG A 218 -12.96 17.93 -10.29
C ARG A 218 -13.70 18.18 -11.60
N SER A 219 -14.19 17.12 -12.25
CA SER A 219 -14.88 17.20 -13.53
C SER A 219 -16.35 17.61 -13.43
N GLY A 220 -16.90 17.69 -12.21
CA GLY A 220 -18.34 17.93 -11.97
C GLY A 220 -19.24 16.74 -12.31
N LYS A 221 -18.66 15.60 -12.72
CA LYS A 221 -19.40 14.38 -13.05
C LYS A 221 -19.92 13.69 -11.79
N LYS A 222 -21.10 13.07 -11.88
CA LYS A 222 -21.63 12.18 -10.85
C LYS A 222 -20.95 10.82 -10.95
N ILE A 223 -20.08 10.52 -9.98
CA ILE A 223 -19.26 9.30 -9.97
C ILE A 223 -19.77 8.38 -8.85
N LEU A 224 -20.08 7.13 -9.20
CA LEU A 224 -20.26 6.05 -8.24
C LEU A 224 -19.08 5.10 -8.34
N HIS A 225 -18.35 4.91 -7.25
CA HIS A 225 -17.17 4.06 -7.20
C HIS A 225 -17.44 2.89 -6.24
N VAL A 226 -17.49 1.68 -6.78
CA VAL A 226 -17.94 0.48 -6.07
C VAL A 226 -16.83 -0.57 -6.05
N ASP A 227 -16.71 -1.34 -4.97
CA ASP A 227 -15.82 -2.49 -4.87
C ASP A 227 -16.55 -3.66 -4.22
N LYS A 228 -16.40 -4.86 -4.78
CA LYS A 228 -16.97 -6.09 -4.22
C LYS A 228 -16.29 -6.51 -2.90
N ASN A 229 -15.05 -6.09 -2.68
CA ASN A 229 -14.31 -6.38 -1.46
C ASN A 229 -14.74 -5.43 -0.33
N ASP A 230 -14.47 -5.81 0.92
CA ASP A 230 -14.65 -4.97 2.10
C ASP A 230 -13.43 -4.06 2.39
N TYR A 231 -12.40 -4.12 1.53
CA TYR A 231 -11.17 -3.33 1.59
C TYR A 231 -10.86 -2.61 0.27
N TYR A 232 -9.95 -1.62 0.32
CA TYR A 232 -9.48 -0.88 -0.85
C TYR A 232 -8.24 -1.52 -1.49
N GLY A 233 -8.05 -1.25 -2.79
CA GLY A 233 -6.80 -1.54 -3.50
C GLY A 233 -6.85 -2.80 -4.34
N GLY A 234 -7.84 -3.68 -4.16
CA GLY A 234 -7.97 -4.91 -4.94
C GLY A 234 -6.67 -5.73 -4.91
N ALA A 235 -6.00 -5.86 -6.06
CA ALA A 235 -4.71 -6.57 -6.16
C ALA A 235 -3.50 -5.79 -5.64
N ASP A 236 -3.64 -4.48 -5.45
CA ASP A 236 -2.62 -3.60 -4.86
C ASP A 236 -2.82 -3.43 -3.34
N ALA A 237 -3.75 -4.17 -2.72
CA ALA A 237 -4.08 -4.02 -1.31
C ALA A 237 -2.89 -4.31 -0.37
N ALA A 238 -2.91 -3.65 0.78
CA ALA A 238 -1.97 -3.90 1.87
C ALA A 238 -2.73 -4.35 3.13
N LEU A 239 -2.30 -5.46 3.72
CA LEU A 239 -3.04 -6.18 4.76
C LEU A 239 -2.30 -6.16 6.10
N SER A 240 -3.01 -5.96 7.20
CA SER A 240 -2.54 -6.36 8.52
C SER A 240 -2.44 -7.89 8.63
N LEU A 241 -1.79 -8.41 9.69
CA LEU A 241 -1.71 -9.87 9.88
C LEU A 241 -3.09 -10.53 9.90
N GLN A 242 -4.04 -9.93 10.63
CA GLN A 242 -5.40 -10.47 10.74
C GLN A 242 -6.16 -10.40 9.41
N GLU A 243 -5.98 -9.32 8.65
CA GLU A 243 -6.59 -9.20 7.31
C GLU A 243 -5.98 -10.24 6.36
N ALA A 244 -4.68 -10.52 6.44
CA ALA A 244 -4.05 -11.59 5.66
C ALA A 244 -4.61 -12.97 6.03
N GLU A 245 -4.82 -13.26 7.33
CA GLU A 245 -5.45 -14.50 7.80
C GLU A 245 -6.90 -14.67 7.28
N SER A 246 -7.67 -13.58 7.20
CA SER A 246 -9.01 -13.60 6.61
C SER A 246 -8.94 -13.79 5.11
N TRP A 247 -8.08 -13.03 4.43
CA TRP A 247 -7.90 -13.07 2.99
C TRP A 247 -7.57 -14.47 2.47
N VAL A 248 -6.70 -15.22 3.15
CA VAL A 248 -6.37 -16.61 2.80
C VAL A 248 -7.55 -17.58 2.91
N LYS A 249 -8.50 -17.32 3.81
CA LYS A 249 -9.67 -18.19 4.06
C LYS A 249 -10.82 -17.94 3.11
N GLU A 250 -10.92 -16.73 2.59
CA GLU A 250 -11.94 -16.37 1.62
C GLU A 250 -11.60 -16.97 0.25
N PRO A 251 -12.61 -17.28 -0.58
CA PRO A 251 -12.36 -17.57 -1.99
C PRO A 251 -11.68 -16.34 -2.61
N ASN A 252 -10.36 -16.41 -2.75
CA ASN A 252 -9.49 -15.30 -3.12
C ASN A 252 -10.01 -14.53 -4.34
N PRO A 253 -9.67 -13.22 -4.46
CA PRO A 253 -9.94 -12.46 -5.67
C PRO A 253 -9.39 -13.20 -6.88
N SER A 254 -10.08 -13.15 -8.01
CA SER A 254 -9.79 -13.86 -9.28
C SER A 254 -8.40 -13.64 -9.91
N LEU A 255 -7.47 -12.95 -9.24
CA LEU A 255 -6.07 -12.75 -9.63
C LEU A 255 -5.07 -13.50 -8.74
N PHE A 256 -5.50 -14.03 -7.60
CA PHE A 256 -4.65 -14.75 -6.66
C PHE A 256 -5.17 -16.16 -6.41
N GLU A 257 -4.26 -17.12 -6.34
CA GLU A 257 -4.58 -18.53 -6.11
C GLU A 257 -3.59 -19.15 -5.13
N ASN A 258 -3.98 -20.28 -4.53
CA ASN A 258 -3.10 -21.11 -3.68
C ASN A 258 -2.44 -20.32 -2.53
N ALA A 259 -3.21 -19.38 -1.95
CA ALA A 259 -2.75 -18.58 -0.84
C ALA A 259 -2.63 -19.44 0.43
N SER A 260 -1.55 -19.26 1.19
CA SER A 260 -1.32 -19.98 2.45
C SER A 260 -0.43 -19.19 3.40
N ILE A 261 -0.65 -19.38 4.70
CA ILE A 261 0.16 -18.77 5.77
C ILE A 261 0.89 -19.85 6.55
N ILE A 262 2.16 -19.58 6.85
CA ILE A 262 3.03 -20.42 7.67
C ILE A 262 3.55 -19.59 8.83
N HIS A 263 3.24 -20.02 10.05
CA HIS A 263 3.79 -19.44 11.27
C HIS A 263 5.12 -20.10 11.60
N ASN A 264 6.12 -19.28 11.91
CA ASN A 264 7.46 -19.72 12.28
C ASN A 264 8.03 -20.81 11.33
N PRO A 265 8.28 -20.50 10.04
CA PRO A 265 8.68 -21.49 9.04
C PRO A 265 9.99 -22.23 9.37
N GLN A 266 10.81 -21.66 10.24
CA GLN A 266 12.10 -22.20 10.65
C GLN A 266 12.06 -22.92 12.01
N GLY A 267 10.92 -22.91 12.72
CA GLY A 267 10.76 -23.55 14.02
C GLY A 267 10.34 -25.02 13.92
N SER A 268 10.84 -25.86 14.83
CA SER A 268 10.28 -27.20 15.04
C SER A 268 8.89 -27.09 15.69
N ALA A 269 7.91 -27.84 15.18
CA ALA A 269 6.55 -27.88 15.72
C ALA A 269 6.49 -28.27 17.23
N ASP A 270 7.54 -28.92 17.75
CA ASP A 270 7.64 -29.39 19.14
C ASP A 270 8.47 -28.47 20.06
N ALA A 271 9.04 -27.39 19.54
CA ALA A 271 9.85 -26.46 20.35
C ALA A 271 8.95 -25.50 21.14
N LYS A 272 8.93 -25.62 22.48
CA LYS A 272 8.30 -24.62 23.35
C LYS A 272 8.99 -23.27 23.18
N GLN A 273 8.28 -22.28 22.64
CA GLN A 273 8.76 -20.89 22.54
C GLN A 273 9.21 -20.38 23.91
N ARG A 274 10.44 -19.89 23.99
CA ARG A 274 10.96 -19.21 25.17
C ARG A 274 10.50 -17.75 25.16
N PRO A 275 10.33 -17.11 26.33
CA PRO A 275 9.96 -15.69 26.40
C PRO A 275 10.94 -14.73 25.71
N SER A 276 12.17 -15.18 25.45
CA SER A 276 13.23 -14.42 24.77
C SER A 276 13.24 -14.58 23.25
N ASP A 277 12.46 -15.51 22.70
CA ASP A 277 12.46 -15.75 21.25
C ASP A 277 11.79 -14.56 20.55
N PRO A 278 12.25 -14.15 19.36
CA PRO A 278 11.67 -13.01 18.68
C PRO A 278 10.20 -13.29 18.31
N GLN A 279 9.33 -12.31 18.49
CA GLN A 279 7.89 -12.45 18.26
C GLN A 279 7.37 -11.42 17.28
N LEU A 280 6.27 -11.77 16.61
CA LEU A 280 5.47 -10.82 15.86
C LEU A 280 4.92 -9.75 16.81
N GLY A 281 4.83 -8.51 16.31
CA GLY A 281 4.05 -7.47 16.93
C GLY A 281 2.55 -7.74 16.83
N PHE A 282 1.74 -6.80 17.32
CA PHE A 282 0.29 -6.88 17.14
C PHE A 282 -0.09 -6.69 15.66
N SER A 283 -1.18 -7.31 15.22
CA SER A 283 -1.62 -7.37 13.82
C SER A 283 -1.56 -6.03 13.07
N ARG A 284 -2.12 -4.97 13.64
CA ARG A 284 -2.19 -3.62 13.02
C ARG A 284 -0.85 -2.89 12.94
N ALA A 285 0.22 -3.45 13.48
CA ALA A 285 1.56 -2.92 13.28
C ALA A 285 2.15 -3.29 11.92
N TYR A 286 1.41 -4.08 11.14
CA TYR A 286 1.81 -4.54 9.81
C TYR A 286 0.90 -3.97 8.73
N SER A 287 1.48 -3.73 7.56
CA SER A 287 0.79 -3.31 6.35
C SER A 287 1.47 -3.99 5.15
N LEU A 288 1.09 -5.23 4.91
CA LEU A 288 1.78 -6.16 4.01
C LEU A 288 1.18 -6.06 2.60
N SER A 289 1.94 -5.55 1.64
CA SER A 289 1.48 -5.36 0.28
C SER A 289 1.36 -6.70 -0.48
N LEU A 290 0.25 -6.90 -1.20
CA LEU A 290 0.09 -8.05 -2.11
C LEU A 290 0.84 -7.84 -3.45
N SER A 291 1.16 -6.60 -3.80
CA SER A 291 1.86 -6.22 -5.04
C SER A 291 2.89 -5.12 -4.75
N PRO A 292 3.99 -5.46 -4.06
CA PRO A 292 5.05 -4.50 -3.75
C PRO A 292 5.73 -4.05 -5.05
N GLN A 293 5.77 -2.73 -5.28
CA GLN A 293 6.38 -2.14 -6.45
C GLN A 293 7.22 -0.92 -6.08
N LEU A 294 8.35 -0.75 -6.76
CA LEU A 294 9.12 0.49 -6.73
C LEU A 294 8.69 1.42 -7.87
N ILE A 295 8.79 2.73 -7.64
CA ILE A 295 8.55 3.76 -8.65
C ILE A 295 9.89 4.41 -8.99
N TYR A 296 10.32 4.29 -10.24
CA TYR A 296 11.49 5.05 -10.72
C TYR A 296 11.23 6.55 -10.65
N THR A 297 12.22 7.35 -10.26
CA THR A 297 12.05 8.81 -10.08
C THR A 297 11.70 9.54 -11.38
N ARG A 298 11.96 8.94 -12.55
CA ARG A 298 11.51 9.45 -13.86
C ARG A 298 10.09 9.03 -14.24
N SER A 299 9.39 8.23 -13.44
CA SER A 299 8.02 7.84 -13.75
C SER A 299 7.12 9.09 -13.84
N PRO A 300 6.28 9.25 -14.88
CA PRO A 300 5.28 10.30 -14.97
C PRO A 300 4.20 10.23 -13.88
N LEU A 301 4.10 9.13 -13.13
CA LEU A 301 3.21 9.05 -11.97
C LEU A 301 3.57 10.12 -10.93
N LEU A 302 4.85 10.28 -10.60
CA LEU A 302 5.29 11.21 -9.55
C LEU A 302 4.91 12.68 -9.85
N PRO A 303 5.19 13.25 -11.04
CA PRO A 303 4.71 14.59 -11.36
C PRO A 303 3.17 14.66 -11.44
N ALA A 304 2.46 13.60 -11.86
CA ALA A 304 0.99 13.58 -11.83
C ALA A 304 0.43 13.64 -10.40
N LEU A 305 1.07 12.97 -9.43
CA LEU A 305 0.72 13.07 -8.01
C LEU A 305 1.00 14.46 -7.43
N VAL A 306 2.05 15.14 -7.95
CA VAL A 306 2.35 16.53 -7.58
C VAL A 306 1.31 17.49 -8.16
N SER A 307 1.00 17.38 -9.46
CA SER A 307 0.04 18.25 -10.15
C SER A 307 -1.38 18.09 -9.62
N SER A 308 -1.75 16.89 -9.18
CA SER A 308 -3.02 16.61 -8.50
C SER A 308 -3.02 16.93 -7.00
N LYS A 309 -1.91 17.49 -6.47
CA LYS A 309 -1.72 17.82 -5.05
C LYS A 309 -1.85 16.62 -4.10
N LEU A 310 -1.84 15.39 -4.63
CA LEU A 310 -1.94 14.15 -3.85
C LEU A 310 -0.72 13.91 -2.96
N TYR A 311 0.44 14.43 -3.37
CA TYR A 311 1.70 14.35 -2.61
C TYR A 311 1.57 14.86 -1.16
N ARG A 312 0.60 15.73 -0.85
CA ARG A 312 0.38 16.25 0.52
C ARG A 312 -0.08 15.19 1.52
N GLN A 313 -0.55 14.04 1.02
CA GLN A 313 -1.03 12.92 1.83
C GLN A 313 -0.15 11.67 1.64
N LEU A 314 0.93 11.76 0.87
CA LEU A 314 1.80 10.63 0.56
C LEU A 314 3.22 10.92 1.03
N GLU A 315 3.86 9.93 1.62
CA GLU A 315 5.27 9.95 1.96
C GLU A 315 6.01 8.89 1.14
N PHE A 316 7.14 9.28 0.56
CA PHE A 316 7.98 8.40 -0.26
C PHE A 316 9.35 8.22 0.39
N LEU A 317 9.88 7.01 0.32
CA LEU A 317 11.21 6.66 0.81
C LEU A 317 12.09 6.18 -0.33
N ALA A 318 13.40 6.46 -0.23
CA ALA A 318 14.37 6.04 -1.21
C ALA A 318 14.55 4.51 -1.21
N VAL A 319 14.60 3.93 -2.42
CA VAL A 319 15.09 2.57 -2.64
C VAL A 319 16.60 2.65 -2.82
N GLY A 320 17.31 1.86 -2.02
CA GLY A 320 18.76 1.83 -1.93
C GLY A 320 19.41 0.94 -2.98
N SER A 321 20.30 0.06 -2.51
CA SER A 321 21.18 -0.70 -3.39
C SER A 321 20.52 -1.95 -3.97
N TRP A 322 20.98 -2.31 -5.17
CA TRP A 322 20.76 -3.61 -5.76
C TRP A 322 21.88 -4.55 -5.32
N TRP A 323 21.54 -5.80 -5.05
CA TRP A 323 22.44 -6.84 -4.58
C TRP A 323 22.29 -8.06 -5.47
N ILE A 324 23.38 -8.77 -5.66
CA ILE A 324 23.40 -10.04 -6.39
C ILE A 324 23.97 -11.15 -5.52
N TYR A 325 23.27 -12.27 -5.50
CA TYR A 325 23.73 -13.48 -4.83
C TYR A 325 24.66 -14.28 -5.75
N GLU A 326 25.83 -14.66 -5.22
CA GLU A 326 26.79 -15.52 -5.88
C GLU A 326 27.06 -16.77 -5.04
N ASN A 327 26.81 -17.95 -5.61
CA ASN A 327 27.14 -19.22 -4.96
C ASN A 327 28.66 -19.42 -4.89
N ALA A 328 29.19 -19.99 -3.79
CA ALA A 328 30.62 -20.27 -3.63
C ALA A 328 31.24 -21.13 -4.74
N ALA A 329 30.47 -22.04 -5.34
CA ALA A 329 30.94 -22.85 -6.47
C ALA A 329 31.20 -22.02 -7.75
N SER A 330 30.47 -20.91 -7.95
CA SER A 330 30.62 -20.01 -9.11
C SER A 330 31.87 -19.12 -9.01
N ALA A 331 32.37 -18.88 -7.80
CA ALA A 331 33.52 -18.01 -7.56
C ALA A 331 34.86 -18.59 -8.09
N ASN A 332 34.94 -19.90 -8.39
CA ASN A 332 36.17 -20.59 -8.80
C ASN A 332 36.27 -20.92 -10.30
N GLY A 333 35.43 -20.33 -11.16
CA GLY A 333 35.47 -20.53 -12.62
C GLY A 333 34.72 -21.79 -13.09
N PRO A 334 34.59 -21.99 -14.42
CA PRO A 334 33.75 -23.06 -14.96
C PRO A 334 34.49 -24.39 -14.87
N GLY A 335 34.34 -25.08 -13.75
CA GLY A 335 34.80 -26.44 -13.54
C GLY A 335 33.76 -27.21 -12.73
N ASN A 336 33.31 -28.34 -13.28
CA ASN A 336 32.43 -29.35 -12.66
C ASN A 336 32.57 -29.42 -11.12
N GLY A 337 31.71 -28.72 -10.39
CA GLY A 337 31.56 -28.85 -8.95
C GLY A 337 30.38 -29.76 -8.65
N THR A 338 30.66 -31.02 -8.29
CA THR A 338 29.66 -32.00 -7.86
C THR A 338 28.94 -31.54 -6.60
N PHE A 339 27.60 -31.57 -6.62
CA PHE A 339 26.75 -31.48 -5.45
C PHE A 339 26.99 -32.70 -4.55
N ALA A 340 27.71 -32.53 -3.44
CA ALA A 340 27.83 -33.53 -2.41
C ALA A 340 27.92 -32.84 -1.04
N GLY A 341 26.77 -32.71 -0.38
CA GLY A 341 26.65 -32.29 1.01
C GLY A 341 25.39 -32.91 1.59
N THR A 342 25.56 -33.89 2.47
CA THR A 342 24.47 -34.53 3.22
C THR A 342 23.90 -33.54 4.23
N GLY A 343 22.60 -33.26 4.16
CA GLY A 343 21.74 -32.88 5.29
C GLY A 343 21.93 -31.51 5.97
N ASP A 344 23.15 -31.04 6.21
CA ASP A 344 23.45 -29.88 7.07
C ASP A 344 24.42 -28.86 6.46
N ASP A 345 24.95 -29.11 5.26
CA ASP A 345 25.99 -28.27 4.62
C ASP A 345 25.52 -27.78 3.23
N VAL A 346 24.52 -26.89 3.22
CA VAL A 346 24.13 -26.16 1.99
C VAL A 346 25.14 -25.02 1.80
N GLY A 347 26.08 -25.21 0.86
CA GLY A 347 27.22 -24.31 0.63
C GLY A 347 26.88 -22.82 0.65
N GLY A 348 27.60 -22.06 1.47
CA GLY A 348 27.39 -20.62 1.65
C GLY A 348 27.77 -19.81 0.42
N GLY A 349 26.89 -18.93 -0.05
CA GLY A 349 27.18 -17.90 -1.05
C GLY A 349 27.45 -16.54 -0.43
N ARG A 350 27.79 -15.55 -1.26
CA ARG A 350 28.03 -14.16 -0.86
C ARG A 350 27.06 -13.22 -1.56
N LEU A 351 26.72 -12.12 -0.89
CA LEU A 351 26.02 -10.99 -1.48
C LEU A 351 27.01 -9.93 -1.92
N ASN A 352 26.92 -9.55 -3.19
CA ASN A 352 27.69 -8.46 -3.75
C ASN A 352 26.76 -7.30 -4.11
N ARG A 353 27.12 -6.09 -3.69
CA ARG A 353 26.40 -4.89 -4.08
C ARG A 353 26.67 -4.59 -5.56
N ILE A 354 25.61 -4.34 -6.33
CA ILE A 354 25.73 -3.90 -7.72
C ILE A 354 26.18 -2.43 -7.72
N PRO A 355 27.25 -2.06 -8.45
CA PRO A 355 27.69 -0.67 -8.61
C PRO A 355 26.56 0.24 -9.09
N GLY A 356 26.29 1.34 -8.37
CA GLY A 356 25.19 2.26 -8.64
C GLY A 356 25.53 3.34 -9.68
N GLY A 357 26.80 3.49 -10.06
CA GLY A 357 27.21 4.51 -11.01
C GLY A 357 28.56 4.26 -11.65
N ARG A 358 28.92 5.17 -12.57
CA ARG A 358 30.21 5.14 -13.27
C ARG A 358 31.39 5.15 -12.31
N GLU A 359 31.31 5.97 -11.26
CA GLU A 359 32.36 6.10 -10.25
C GLU A 359 32.59 4.78 -9.50
N ASP A 360 31.53 4.10 -9.09
CA ASP A 360 31.60 2.78 -8.46
C ASP A 360 32.27 1.74 -9.35
N VAL A 361 31.89 1.70 -10.64
CA VAL A 361 32.51 0.81 -11.64
C VAL A 361 34.00 1.10 -11.80
N PHE A 362 34.40 2.37 -11.79
CA PHE A 362 35.82 2.75 -11.87
C PHE A 362 36.58 2.38 -10.60
N ALA A 363 35.98 2.55 -9.42
CA ALA A 363 36.58 2.25 -8.12
C ALA A 363 36.73 0.74 -7.86
N ASP A 364 35.89 -0.10 -8.47
CA ASP A 364 35.91 -1.54 -8.27
C ASP A 364 37.20 -2.19 -8.80
N LYS A 365 38.02 -2.73 -7.90
CA LYS A 365 39.31 -3.37 -8.24
C LYS A 365 39.15 -4.80 -8.76
N SER A 366 37.98 -5.42 -8.61
CA SER A 366 37.70 -6.78 -9.08
C SER A 366 37.49 -6.86 -10.60
N ILE A 367 37.18 -5.73 -11.24
CA ILE A 367 36.92 -5.66 -12.68
C ILE A 367 38.20 -5.25 -13.44
N ASP A 368 38.64 -6.07 -14.38
CA ASP A 368 39.81 -5.76 -15.23
C ASP A 368 39.57 -4.58 -16.19
N LEU A 369 40.64 -3.97 -16.70
CA LEU A 369 40.56 -2.76 -17.55
C LEU A 369 39.79 -2.97 -18.87
N LYS A 370 39.86 -4.17 -19.47
CA LYS A 370 39.13 -4.48 -20.71
C LYS A 370 37.64 -4.55 -20.42
N SER A 371 37.27 -5.23 -19.34
CA SER A 371 35.91 -5.35 -18.84
C SER A 371 35.30 -4.01 -18.45
N LYS A 372 36.05 -3.15 -17.72
CA LYS A 372 35.63 -1.77 -17.43
C LYS A 372 35.36 -0.98 -18.71
N ARG A 373 36.20 -1.12 -19.73
CA ARG A 373 36.01 -0.43 -21.02
C ARG A 373 34.73 -0.87 -21.73
N SER A 374 34.46 -2.19 -21.80
CA SER A 374 33.22 -2.70 -22.40
C SER A 374 31.98 -2.22 -21.62
N LEU A 375 32.03 -2.29 -20.29
CA LEU A 375 30.92 -1.84 -19.43
C LEU A 375 30.65 -0.34 -19.59
N MET A 376 31.69 0.49 -19.63
CA MET A 376 31.52 1.94 -19.83
C MET A 376 30.96 2.29 -21.22
N LYS A 377 31.32 1.53 -22.27
CA LYS A 377 30.70 1.66 -23.60
C LYS A 377 29.22 1.31 -23.56
N PHE A 378 28.87 0.20 -22.91
CA PHE A 378 27.49 -0.21 -22.72
C PHE A 378 26.68 0.84 -21.94
N LEU A 379 27.19 1.31 -20.79
CA LEU A 379 26.52 2.32 -19.97
C LEU A 379 26.32 3.64 -20.74
N LYS A 380 27.27 4.03 -21.61
CA LYS A 380 27.11 5.20 -22.47
C LYS A 380 26.03 4.97 -23.53
N LEU A 381 25.98 3.79 -24.14
CA LEU A 381 24.96 3.41 -25.10
C LEU A 381 23.56 3.39 -24.48
N ALA A 382 23.40 2.79 -23.30
CA ALA A 382 22.11 2.65 -22.63
C ALA A 382 21.48 4.01 -22.25
N VAL A 383 22.30 5.04 -22.00
CA VAL A 383 21.80 6.38 -21.66
C VAL A 383 21.63 7.32 -22.86
N ASP A 384 22.10 6.93 -24.05
CA ASP A 384 22.00 7.72 -25.27
C ASP A 384 20.78 7.27 -26.09
N GLU A 385 19.76 8.12 -26.17
CA GLU A 385 18.46 7.76 -26.73
C GLU A 385 18.48 7.59 -28.26
N GLU A 386 19.27 8.40 -28.96
CA GLU A 386 19.40 8.31 -30.41
C GLU A 386 20.11 7.00 -30.79
N VAL A 387 21.20 6.70 -30.09
CA VAL A 387 21.93 5.44 -30.29
C VAL A 387 21.06 4.25 -29.92
N LEU A 388 20.33 4.33 -28.80
CA LEU A 388 19.40 3.28 -28.38
C LEU A 388 18.38 2.97 -29.48
N ASN A 389 17.71 3.99 -30.03
CA ASN A 389 16.71 3.83 -31.07
C ASN A 389 17.26 3.19 -32.36
N ILE A 390 18.53 3.47 -32.69
CA ILE A 390 19.21 2.83 -33.83
C ILE A 390 19.45 1.34 -33.52
N VAL A 391 20.01 1.03 -32.36
CA VAL A 391 20.33 -0.34 -31.94
C VAL A 391 19.07 -1.20 -31.83
N MET A 392 17.96 -0.65 -31.31
CA MET A 392 16.69 -1.36 -31.18
C MET A 392 16.13 -1.87 -32.50
N LYS A 393 16.39 -1.19 -33.63
CA LYS A 393 15.90 -1.62 -34.95
C LYS A 393 16.53 -2.94 -35.41
N GLU A 394 17.80 -3.15 -35.08
CA GLU A 394 18.56 -4.33 -35.53
C GLU A 394 18.61 -5.43 -34.46
N TRP A 395 18.78 -5.04 -33.20
CA TRP A 395 19.00 -5.97 -32.09
C TRP A 395 17.79 -6.16 -31.17
N GLY A 396 16.70 -5.41 -31.34
CA GLY A 396 15.57 -5.42 -30.41
C GLY A 396 14.94 -6.80 -30.18
N GLN A 397 14.82 -7.62 -31.23
CA GLN A 397 14.21 -8.96 -31.14
C GLN A 397 15.19 -10.06 -30.69
N ARG A 398 16.50 -9.75 -30.60
CA ARG A 398 17.50 -10.69 -30.08
C ARG A 398 17.39 -10.76 -28.55
N SER A 399 17.79 -11.88 -27.97
CA SER A 399 17.82 -12.01 -26.52
C SER A 399 18.85 -11.07 -25.89
N LEU A 400 18.60 -10.65 -24.66
CA LEU A 400 19.51 -9.79 -23.91
C LEU A 400 20.89 -10.45 -23.75
N SER A 401 20.93 -11.75 -23.51
CA SER A 401 22.17 -12.54 -23.39
C SER A 401 23.02 -12.47 -24.67
N ASP A 402 22.41 -12.64 -25.85
CA ASP A 402 23.08 -12.53 -27.15
C ASP A 402 23.53 -11.09 -27.42
N PHE A 403 22.70 -10.10 -27.13
CA PHE A 403 23.06 -8.69 -27.29
C PHE A 403 24.27 -8.30 -26.42
N LEU A 404 24.27 -8.63 -25.14
CA LEU A 404 25.37 -8.31 -24.22
C LEU A 404 26.68 -8.98 -24.64
N THR A 405 26.61 -10.22 -25.12
CA THR A 405 27.78 -11.01 -25.53
C THR A 405 28.29 -10.56 -26.90
N SER A 406 27.44 -10.63 -27.91
CA SER A 406 27.80 -10.50 -29.33
C SER A 406 27.97 -9.05 -29.76
N TYR A 407 27.14 -8.13 -29.26
CA TYR A 407 27.19 -6.72 -29.63
C TYR A 407 28.03 -5.89 -28.65
N CYS A 408 27.76 -6.01 -27.34
CA CYS A 408 28.45 -5.19 -26.33
C CYS A 408 29.80 -5.77 -25.88
N ASN A 409 30.11 -7.03 -26.20
CA ASN A 409 31.32 -7.73 -25.76
C ASN A 409 31.50 -7.66 -24.23
N ILE A 410 30.42 -7.89 -23.49
CA ILE A 410 30.38 -8.00 -22.04
C ILE A 410 30.68 -9.44 -21.64
N ALA A 411 31.70 -9.63 -20.81
CA ALA A 411 32.08 -10.95 -20.32
C ALA A 411 30.91 -11.59 -19.53
N PRO A 412 30.65 -12.91 -19.68
CA PRO A 412 29.51 -13.58 -19.03
C PRO A 412 29.39 -13.32 -17.53
N ARG A 413 30.52 -13.29 -16.80
CA ARG A 413 30.54 -13.00 -15.36
C ARG A 413 30.04 -11.59 -14.95
N LEU A 414 29.93 -10.66 -15.90
CA LEU A 414 29.51 -9.27 -15.68
C LEU A 414 28.09 -8.99 -16.20
N GLN A 415 27.46 -9.98 -16.83
CA GLN A 415 26.09 -9.84 -17.33
C GLN A 415 25.04 -9.90 -16.21
N PRO A 416 25.14 -10.76 -15.18
CA PRO A 416 24.10 -10.88 -14.16
C PRO A 416 23.75 -9.56 -13.45
N PRO A 417 24.71 -8.68 -13.08
CA PRO A 417 24.38 -7.36 -12.55
C PRO A 417 23.54 -6.50 -13.50
N LEU A 418 23.80 -6.55 -14.82
CA LEU A 418 23.04 -5.80 -15.83
C LEU A 418 21.63 -6.37 -16.01
N VAL A 419 21.50 -7.69 -15.98
CA VAL A 419 20.21 -8.38 -16.03
C VAL A 419 19.38 -8.02 -14.81
N ALA A 420 19.97 -7.99 -13.61
CA ALA A 420 19.28 -7.62 -12.38
C ALA A 420 18.67 -6.20 -12.41
N LEU A 421 19.23 -5.26 -13.19
CA LEU A 421 18.67 -3.91 -13.36
C LEU A 421 17.36 -3.91 -14.15
N THR A 422 17.06 -4.98 -14.91
CA THR A 422 15.81 -5.11 -15.65
C THR A 422 14.63 -5.45 -14.75
N LEU A 423 14.88 -6.11 -13.61
CA LEU A 423 13.84 -6.77 -12.79
C LEU A 423 12.97 -7.75 -13.59
N SER A 424 13.45 -8.22 -14.74
CA SER A 424 12.73 -9.17 -15.60
C SER A 424 12.53 -10.49 -14.86
N PRO A 425 11.31 -11.05 -14.82
CA PRO A 425 11.04 -12.38 -14.27
C PRO A 425 11.47 -13.50 -15.23
N GLU A 426 11.90 -13.15 -16.44
CA GLU A 426 12.33 -14.08 -17.49
C GLU A 426 13.88 -14.17 -17.53
N PRO A 427 14.45 -15.35 -17.86
CA PRO A 427 15.89 -15.47 -18.06
C PRO A 427 16.41 -14.57 -19.19
N PRO A 428 17.70 -14.16 -19.16
CA PRO A 428 18.26 -13.27 -20.16
C PRO A 428 18.32 -13.88 -21.57
N GLU A 429 18.26 -15.21 -21.68
CA GLU A 429 18.16 -15.96 -22.94
C GLU A 429 16.78 -15.85 -23.61
N SER A 430 15.70 -15.68 -22.83
CA SER A 430 14.34 -15.50 -23.33
C SER A 430 13.89 -14.03 -23.34
N THR A 431 14.57 -13.16 -22.59
CA THR A 431 14.22 -11.74 -22.49
C THR A 431 14.64 -10.96 -23.76
N PRO A 432 13.70 -10.37 -24.52
CA PRO A 432 14.04 -9.56 -25.69
C PRO A 432 14.81 -8.28 -25.31
N THR A 433 15.77 -7.89 -26.14
CA THR A 433 16.55 -6.66 -25.93
C THR A 433 15.67 -5.41 -25.96
N SER A 434 14.61 -5.40 -26.77
CA SER A 434 13.61 -4.34 -26.85
C SER A 434 12.81 -4.14 -25.56
N TYR A 435 12.69 -5.19 -24.74
CA TYR A 435 12.08 -5.12 -23.42
C TYR A 435 13.12 -4.69 -22.37
N ALA A 436 14.28 -5.35 -22.34
CA ALA A 436 15.27 -5.15 -21.28
C ALA A 436 15.99 -3.80 -21.33
N LEU A 437 16.42 -3.34 -22.51
CA LEU A 437 17.31 -2.17 -22.58
C LEU A 437 16.63 -0.85 -22.16
N PRO A 438 15.34 -0.61 -22.49
CA PRO A 438 14.60 0.51 -21.92
C PRO A 438 14.50 0.49 -20.38
N LEU A 439 14.41 -0.69 -19.76
CA LEU A 439 14.37 -0.84 -18.30
C LEU A 439 15.73 -0.51 -17.66
N ILE A 440 16.82 -1.00 -18.25
CA ILE A 440 18.19 -0.63 -17.82
C ILE A 440 18.39 0.88 -17.96
N ARG A 441 17.98 1.47 -19.10
CA ARG A 441 18.01 2.91 -19.32
C ARG A 441 17.23 3.65 -18.23
N ARG A 442 16.01 3.20 -17.94
CA ARG A 442 15.15 3.81 -16.93
C ARG A 442 15.84 3.81 -15.57
N HIS A 443 16.41 2.68 -15.16
CA HIS A 443 17.17 2.59 -13.92
C HIS A 443 18.30 3.63 -13.88
N LEU A 444 19.19 3.62 -14.88
CA LEU A 444 20.36 4.49 -14.93
C LEU A 444 20.00 5.99 -14.97
N THR A 445 18.97 6.36 -15.72
CA THR A 445 18.57 7.77 -15.90
C THR A 445 17.76 8.32 -14.74
N SER A 446 17.25 7.46 -13.87
CA SER A 446 16.48 7.86 -12.69
C SER A 446 17.37 8.19 -11.49
N ILE A 447 18.61 7.69 -11.46
CA ILE A 447 19.56 7.99 -10.40
C ILE A 447 19.88 9.49 -10.38
N GLY A 448 19.79 10.12 -9.21
CA GLY A 448 20.15 11.53 -9.04
C GLY A 448 19.02 12.53 -9.28
N VAL A 449 17.86 12.11 -9.80
CA VAL A 449 16.77 13.03 -10.20
C VAL A 449 16.20 13.81 -9.01
N PHE A 450 16.07 13.18 -7.83
CA PHE A 450 15.57 13.82 -6.61
C PHE A 450 16.63 13.94 -5.50
N GLY A 451 17.90 13.77 -5.85
CA GLY A 451 19.01 13.77 -4.90
C GLY A 451 19.97 12.61 -5.14
N PRO A 452 21.16 12.65 -4.51
CA PRO A 452 22.19 11.66 -4.72
C PRO A 452 21.80 10.28 -4.15
N GLY A 453 22.37 9.22 -4.73
CA GLY A 453 22.39 7.89 -4.12
C GLY A 453 21.17 6.98 -4.33
N PHE A 454 20.12 7.43 -5.03
CA PHE A 454 18.96 6.58 -5.35
C PHE A 454 18.34 6.96 -6.71
N GLY A 455 17.64 6.00 -7.32
CA GLY A 455 16.93 6.17 -8.59
C GLY A 455 15.46 5.76 -8.56
N SER A 456 14.98 5.26 -7.42
CA SER A 456 13.58 4.89 -7.25
C SER A 456 13.12 5.11 -5.81
N VAL A 457 11.80 5.14 -5.64
CA VAL A 457 11.13 5.38 -4.38
C VAL A 457 10.01 4.37 -4.16
N VAL A 458 9.62 4.18 -2.90
CA VAL A 458 8.40 3.45 -2.51
C VAL A 458 7.51 4.34 -1.66
N PRO A 459 6.18 4.26 -1.79
CA PRO A 459 5.26 4.87 -0.83
C PRO A 459 5.33 4.15 0.51
N LYS A 460 5.26 4.90 1.62
CA LYS A 460 5.09 4.31 2.96
C LYS A 460 3.72 3.64 3.10
N TRP A 461 3.61 2.76 4.11
CA TRP A 461 2.36 2.15 4.56
C TRP A 461 1.70 1.19 3.55
N GLY A 462 2.51 0.36 2.88
CA GLY A 462 2.00 -0.70 2.01
C GLY A 462 2.02 -0.38 0.51
N GLY A 463 2.84 0.59 0.09
CA GLY A 463 3.17 0.82 -1.31
C GLY A 463 2.00 1.39 -2.12
N MET A 464 1.66 0.75 -3.25
CA MET A 464 0.62 1.26 -4.17
C MET A 464 -0.76 1.32 -3.52
N ALA A 465 -1.01 0.50 -2.49
CA ALA A 465 -2.24 0.53 -1.69
C ALA A 465 -2.56 1.93 -1.14
N GLU A 466 -1.53 2.63 -0.66
CA GLU A 466 -1.68 3.97 -0.06
C GLU A 466 -2.01 5.01 -1.14
N ILE A 467 -1.40 4.92 -2.32
CA ILE A 467 -1.73 5.79 -3.46
C ILE A 467 -3.19 5.57 -3.86
N ALA A 468 -3.64 4.32 -3.99
CA ALA A 468 -5.02 3.99 -4.34
C ALA A 468 -6.01 4.57 -3.33
N GLN A 469 -5.78 4.35 -2.03
CA GLN A 469 -6.67 4.86 -0.96
C GLN A 469 -6.72 6.39 -0.92
N VAL A 470 -5.59 7.07 -1.04
CA VAL A 470 -5.54 8.53 -1.06
C VAL A 470 -6.22 9.09 -2.32
N ALA A 471 -6.06 8.42 -3.47
CA ALA A 471 -6.75 8.78 -4.71
C ALA A 471 -8.27 8.60 -4.59
N CYS A 472 -8.74 7.50 -4.00
CA CYS A 472 -10.16 7.30 -3.67
C CYS A 472 -10.69 8.41 -2.77
N ARG A 473 -9.95 8.76 -1.71
CA ARG A 473 -10.32 9.85 -0.80
C ARG A 473 -10.44 11.18 -1.53
N ALA A 474 -9.51 11.49 -2.42
CA ALA A 474 -9.58 12.71 -3.24
C ALA A 474 -10.78 12.67 -4.20
N GLY A 475 -11.09 11.53 -4.80
CA GLY A 475 -12.32 11.32 -5.58
C GLY A 475 -13.58 11.58 -4.75
N ALA A 476 -13.62 11.12 -3.50
CA ALA A 476 -14.75 11.35 -2.60
C ALA A 476 -14.90 12.83 -2.21
N VAL A 477 -13.79 13.53 -1.95
CA VAL A 477 -13.79 15.00 -1.72
C VAL A 477 -14.30 15.76 -2.94
N GLY A 478 -14.13 15.20 -4.14
CA GLY A 478 -14.68 15.70 -5.39
C GLY A 478 -16.19 15.48 -5.58
N GLY A 479 -16.86 14.82 -4.63
CA GLY A 479 -18.29 14.50 -4.72
C GLY A 479 -18.58 13.09 -5.26
N GLY A 480 -17.57 12.25 -5.49
CA GLY A 480 -17.77 10.84 -5.82
C GLY A 480 -18.35 10.06 -4.63
N VAL A 481 -19.29 9.16 -4.91
CA VAL A 481 -19.90 8.27 -3.90
C VAL A 481 -19.18 6.93 -3.91
N TYR A 482 -18.78 6.44 -2.73
CA TYR A 482 -17.98 5.23 -2.58
C TYR A 482 -18.74 4.14 -1.82
N MET A 483 -18.63 2.89 -2.30
CA MET A 483 -19.27 1.73 -1.68
C MET A 483 -18.39 0.49 -1.74
N LEU A 484 -17.99 -0.02 -0.59
CA LEU A 484 -17.38 -1.34 -0.44
C LEU A 484 -18.46 -2.40 -0.26
N ASN A 485 -18.12 -3.68 -0.38
CA ASN A 485 -19.08 -4.80 -0.40
C ASN A 485 -20.18 -4.63 -1.47
N LYS A 486 -19.85 -3.93 -2.55
CA LYS A 486 -20.75 -3.58 -3.65
C LYS A 486 -20.05 -3.82 -4.99
N GLY A 487 -20.31 -4.97 -5.60
CA GLY A 487 -19.84 -5.29 -6.95
C GLY A 487 -20.82 -4.87 -8.05
N VAL A 488 -20.38 -5.00 -9.31
CA VAL A 488 -21.26 -4.96 -10.49
C VAL A 488 -21.53 -6.41 -10.92
N ASP A 489 -22.76 -6.86 -10.75
CA ASP A 489 -23.18 -8.24 -11.05
C ASP A 489 -23.65 -8.40 -12.51
N GLY A 490 -24.13 -7.32 -13.13
CA GLY A 490 -24.71 -7.36 -14.48
C GLY A 490 -24.83 -6.00 -15.15
N LEU A 491 -24.87 -6.01 -16.48
CA LEU A 491 -24.98 -4.82 -17.32
C LEU A 491 -25.96 -5.08 -18.47
N GLU A 492 -26.91 -4.15 -18.68
CA GLU A 492 -27.86 -4.18 -19.80
C GLU A 492 -27.77 -2.87 -20.60
N ILE A 493 -27.59 -2.99 -21.91
CA ILE A 493 -27.60 -1.84 -22.82
C ILE A 493 -29.06 -1.48 -23.12
N LEU A 494 -29.50 -0.28 -22.74
CA LEU A 494 -30.79 0.25 -23.16
C LEU A 494 -30.69 0.69 -24.62
N ARG A 495 -31.23 -0.07 -25.56
CA ARG A 495 -31.39 0.41 -26.94
C ARG A 495 -32.52 1.44 -26.96
N THR A 496 -32.29 2.60 -27.57
CA THR A 496 -33.37 3.54 -27.90
C THR A 496 -34.37 2.85 -28.82
N GLU A 497 -35.63 2.77 -28.40
CA GLU A 497 -36.72 2.38 -29.29
C GLU A 497 -36.82 3.40 -30.43
N HIS A 498 -36.96 2.92 -31.67
CA HIS A 498 -37.29 3.77 -32.80
C HIS A 498 -38.69 4.37 -32.57
N ALA A 499 -38.84 5.68 -32.75
CA ALA A 499 -40.16 6.31 -32.75
C ALA A 499 -41.05 5.64 -33.82
N GLU A 500 -42.32 5.37 -33.49
CA GLU A 500 -43.31 4.76 -34.41
C GLU A 500 -43.55 5.56 -35.71
N ASP A 501 -43.02 6.79 -35.78
CA ASP A 501 -43.07 7.72 -36.91
C ASP A 501 -41.85 7.59 -37.87
N GLY A 502 -40.79 6.86 -37.50
CA GLY A 502 -39.60 6.72 -38.35
C GLY A 502 -38.73 7.98 -38.41
N SER A 503 -38.96 8.96 -37.55
CA SER A 503 -38.06 10.09 -37.33
C SER A 503 -36.83 9.65 -36.54
N VAL A 504 -35.64 9.90 -37.10
CA VAL A 504 -34.36 9.72 -36.42
C VAL A 504 -34.17 10.90 -35.45
N PRO A 505 -33.95 10.67 -34.13
CA PRO A 505 -33.65 11.75 -33.20
C PRO A 505 -32.40 12.52 -33.63
N ALA A 506 -32.43 13.84 -33.54
CA ALA A 506 -31.28 14.68 -33.78
C ALA A 506 -30.21 14.47 -32.68
N ASP A 507 -29.00 14.10 -33.09
CA ASP A 507 -27.71 14.09 -32.39
C ASP A 507 -27.54 13.28 -31.07
N ASP A 508 -26.72 12.21 -31.16
CA ASP A 508 -25.59 11.85 -30.28
C ASP A 508 -25.74 11.79 -28.74
N VAL A 509 -26.92 11.48 -28.18
CA VAL A 509 -27.01 11.10 -26.75
C VAL A 509 -27.13 9.59 -26.61
N ALA A 510 -26.00 8.91 -26.39
CA ALA A 510 -25.99 7.49 -26.08
C ALA A 510 -26.89 7.17 -24.87
N ALA A 511 -27.75 6.17 -25.03
CA ALA A 511 -28.65 5.77 -23.97
C ALA A 511 -27.86 5.19 -22.78
N PRO A 512 -28.24 5.52 -21.53
CA PRO A 512 -27.52 5.05 -20.35
C PRO A 512 -27.65 3.53 -20.18
N LEU A 513 -26.59 2.91 -19.69
CA LEU A 513 -26.52 1.51 -19.27
C LEU A 513 -27.34 1.29 -18.00
N LYS A 514 -28.06 0.17 -17.91
CA LYS A 514 -28.54 -0.34 -16.62
C LYS A 514 -27.45 -1.17 -15.98
N VAL A 515 -27.10 -0.83 -14.74
CA VAL A 515 -26.08 -1.51 -13.95
C VAL A 515 -26.75 -2.22 -12.80
N HIS A 516 -26.57 -3.53 -12.72
CA HIS A 516 -27.04 -4.36 -11.62
C HIS A 516 -25.92 -4.47 -10.59
N LEU A 517 -26.16 -3.95 -9.40
CA LEU A 517 -25.20 -3.99 -8.30
C LEU A 517 -25.45 -5.22 -7.42
N HIS A 518 -24.38 -5.65 -6.76
CA HIS A 518 -24.44 -6.71 -5.77
C HIS A 518 -25.44 -6.38 -4.65
N GLY A 519 -26.36 -7.29 -4.35
CA GLY A 519 -27.48 -7.02 -3.43
C GLY A 519 -28.80 -6.64 -4.11
N GLY A 520 -28.82 -6.58 -5.45
CA GLY A 520 -30.03 -6.55 -6.26
C GLY A 520 -30.49 -5.16 -6.73
N GLU A 521 -29.79 -4.08 -6.36
CA GLU A 521 -30.12 -2.74 -6.84
C GLU A 521 -29.78 -2.57 -8.33
N VAL A 522 -30.60 -1.78 -9.02
CA VAL A 522 -30.40 -1.43 -10.42
C VAL A 522 -30.32 0.08 -10.55
N ILE A 523 -29.25 0.56 -11.15
CA ILE A 523 -28.99 2.00 -11.39
C ILE A 523 -28.80 2.27 -12.88
N LYS A 524 -28.75 3.55 -13.26
CA LYS A 524 -28.43 4.00 -14.62
C LYS A 524 -27.09 4.71 -14.65
N ALA A 525 -26.24 4.40 -15.63
CA ALA A 525 -24.92 5.04 -15.80
C ALA A 525 -24.63 5.32 -17.28
N LYS A 526 -23.92 6.40 -17.62
CA LYS A 526 -23.47 6.64 -19.01
C LYS A 526 -22.25 5.78 -19.33
N ASP A 527 -21.22 5.87 -18.51
CA ASP A 527 -19.99 5.07 -18.62
C ASP A 527 -19.86 4.08 -17.46
N VAL A 528 -19.33 2.89 -17.75
CA VAL A 528 -18.96 1.91 -16.73
C VAL A 528 -17.51 1.51 -16.98
N VAL A 529 -16.67 1.67 -15.96
CA VAL A 529 -15.23 1.41 -16.04
C VAL A 529 -14.86 0.36 -15.01
N GLY A 530 -14.02 -0.59 -15.37
CA GLY A 530 -13.48 -1.56 -14.43
C GLY A 530 -12.48 -2.46 -15.11
N SER A 531 -11.80 -3.29 -14.31
CA SER A 531 -10.93 -4.32 -14.87
C SER A 531 -11.74 -5.58 -15.21
N ARG A 532 -11.08 -6.55 -15.86
CA ARG A 532 -11.71 -7.83 -16.24
C ARG A 532 -12.33 -8.55 -15.04
N GLN A 533 -11.78 -8.39 -13.83
CA GLN A 533 -12.26 -9.02 -12.59
C GLN A 533 -13.36 -8.25 -11.86
N ASP A 534 -13.53 -6.97 -12.18
CA ASP A 534 -14.50 -6.09 -11.52
C ASP A 534 -15.80 -5.98 -12.32
N LEU A 535 -15.73 -6.31 -13.62
CA LEU A 535 -16.86 -6.30 -14.53
C LEU A 535 -17.40 -7.71 -14.83
N PRO A 536 -18.72 -7.84 -15.07
CA PRO A 536 -19.34 -9.13 -15.30
C PRO A 536 -18.87 -9.77 -16.62
N PRO A 537 -18.84 -11.12 -16.72
CA PRO A 537 -18.36 -11.81 -17.91
C PRO A 537 -19.07 -11.43 -19.22
N SER A 538 -20.32 -10.96 -19.13
CA SER A 538 -21.13 -10.52 -20.28
C SER A 538 -20.57 -9.32 -21.03
N THR A 539 -19.66 -8.55 -20.44
CA THR A 539 -19.02 -7.40 -21.11
C THR A 539 -17.84 -7.79 -22.00
N ARG A 540 -17.56 -9.08 -22.15
CA ARG A 540 -16.38 -9.59 -22.85
C ARG A 540 -16.78 -10.04 -24.26
N SER A 541 -15.99 -9.65 -25.27
CA SER A 541 -16.25 -9.97 -26.68
C SER A 541 -15.85 -11.40 -27.09
N SER A 542 -15.16 -12.15 -26.22
CA SER A 542 -14.71 -13.52 -26.46
C SER A 542 -14.59 -14.31 -25.14
N GLU A 543 -14.77 -15.64 -25.21
CA GLU A 543 -14.36 -16.55 -24.13
C GLU A 543 -12.85 -16.44 -23.94
N ALA A 544 -12.46 -15.60 -23.00
CA ALA A 544 -11.05 -15.37 -22.74
C ALA A 544 -10.41 -16.67 -22.20
N PRO A 545 -9.17 -16.98 -22.64
CA PRO A 545 -8.52 -18.25 -22.30
C PRO A 545 -8.42 -18.44 -20.79
N PRO A 546 -8.37 -19.70 -20.33
CA PRO A 546 -8.15 -20.01 -18.92
C PRO A 546 -6.88 -19.31 -18.42
N ARG A 547 -6.98 -18.62 -17.29
CA ARG A 547 -5.81 -18.04 -16.62
C ARG A 547 -5.01 -19.18 -16.00
N HIS A 548 -3.70 -19.12 -16.14
CA HIS A 548 -2.78 -20.00 -15.43
C HIS A 548 -1.97 -19.15 -14.46
N ILE A 549 -1.52 -19.74 -13.36
CA ILE A 549 -0.56 -19.08 -12.48
C ILE A 549 0.70 -18.79 -13.29
N THR A 550 1.08 -17.52 -13.30
CA THR A 550 2.18 -17.03 -14.14
C THR A 550 3.37 -16.58 -13.30
N GLY A 551 3.15 -16.34 -12.01
CA GLY A 551 4.19 -16.03 -11.04
C GLY A 551 3.77 -16.50 -9.65
N THR A 552 4.75 -16.73 -8.78
CA THR A 552 4.54 -16.99 -7.36
C THR A 552 5.22 -15.91 -6.55
N ALA A 553 4.64 -15.59 -5.40
CA ALA A 553 5.16 -14.60 -4.48
C ALA A 553 5.09 -15.09 -3.03
N SER A 554 5.96 -14.54 -2.19
CA SER A 554 5.89 -14.70 -0.74
C SER A 554 6.22 -13.40 -0.01
N VAL A 555 5.60 -13.24 1.16
CA VAL A 555 5.83 -12.13 2.10
C VAL A 555 6.34 -12.74 3.39
N SER A 556 7.60 -12.48 3.74
CA SER A 556 8.25 -13.01 4.95
C SER A 556 8.54 -11.89 5.94
N ILE A 557 8.07 -12.03 7.18
CA ILE A 557 8.44 -11.13 8.29
C ILE A 557 9.68 -11.72 8.98
N VAL A 558 10.74 -10.92 9.08
CA VAL A 558 12.03 -11.33 9.63
C VAL A 558 12.32 -10.62 10.94
N SER A 559 12.88 -11.34 11.91
CA SER A 559 13.19 -10.87 13.27
C SER A 559 14.42 -9.95 13.39
N SER A 560 14.91 -9.40 12.28
CA SER A 560 16.08 -8.53 12.24
C SER A 560 15.81 -7.30 11.36
N PRO A 561 16.41 -6.14 11.69
CA PRO A 561 16.38 -4.94 10.86
C PRO A 561 17.27 -5.02 9.60
N LEU A 562 18.10 -6.06 9.43
CA LEU A 562 18.95 -6.32 8.26
C LEU A 562 19.74 -5.09 7.79
N ARG A 563 20.38 -4.37 8.73
CA ARG A 563 20.90 -3.01 8.49
C ARG A 563 21.95 -2.94 7.40
N THR A 564 22.70 -4.03 7.22
CA THR A 564 23.76 -4.19 6.22
C THR A 564 23.26 -4.03 4.78
N LEU A 565 21.98 -4.26 4.52
CA LEU A 565 21.37 -4.12 3.18
C LEU A 565 21.01 -2.68 2.82
N PHE A 566 21.04 -1.75 3.78
CA PHE A 566 20.62 -0.36 3.62
C PHE A 566 21.78 0.66 3.75
N PRO A 567 22.92 0.49 3.05
CA PRO A 567 24.01 1.43 3.16
C PRO A 567 23.65 2.76 2.51
N VAL A 568 24.03 3.88 3.14
CA VAL A 568 24.01 5.20 2.50
C VAL A 568 25.17 5.24 1.50
N VAL A 569 24.85 5.32 0.21
CA VAL A 569 25.85 5.12 -0.87
C VAL A 569 26.50 6.41 -1.36
N ALA A 570 25.95 7.58 -1.02
CA ALA A 570 26.48 8.88 -1.42
C ALA A 570 26.30 9.91 -0.30
N GLU A 571 27.22 10.88 -0.24
CA GLU A 571 27.13 11.98 0.72
C GLU A 571 25.85 12.79 0.48
N GLY A 572 25.10 13.08 1.54
CA GLY A 572 23.81 13.78 1.47
C GLY A 572 22.65 12.95 0.93
N ALA A 573 22.84 11.66 0.61
CA ALA A 573 21.74 10.77 0.25
C ALA A 573 20.88 10.44 1.49
N PRO A 574 19.54 10.36 1.37
CA PRO A 574 18.69 9.89 2.46
C PRO A 574 19.00 8.41 2.79
N PRO A 575 18.78 7.96 4.03
CA PRO A 575 18.81 6.54 4.36
C PRO A 575 17.83 5.76 3.48
N PRO A 576 18.27 4.72 2.76
CA PRO A 576 17.36 3.91 1.96
C PRO A 576 16.50 3.01 2.86
N ALA A 577 15.23 2.87 2.51
CA ALA A 577 14.30 2.02 3.26
C ALA A 577 14.05 0.66 2.62
N VAL A 578 14.44 0.49 1.35
CA VAL A 578 14.26 -0.74 0.58
C VAL A 578 15.56 -1.12 -0.13
N ALA A 579 15.85 -2.42 -0.22
CA ALA A 579 16.92 -2.97 -1.05
C ALA A 579 16.35 -4.05 -1.98
N VAL A 580 17.00 -4.27 -3.13
CA VAL A 580 16.61 -5.33 -4.08
C VAL A 580 17.71 -6.37 -4.14
N VAL A 581 17.40 -7.62 -3.90
CA VAL A 581 18.33 -8.75 -4.00
C VAL A 581 17.91 -9.64 -5.17
N CYS A 582 18.83 -9.90 -6.09
CA CYS A 582 18.64 -10.79 -7.22
C CYS A 582 19.40 -12.10 -7.02
N PHE A 583 18.70 -13.21 -7.22
CA PHE A 583 19.25 -14.54 -7.41
C PHE A 583 19.13 -14.88 -8.90
N PRO A 584 20.24 -14.83 -9.66
CA PRO A 584 20.21 -15.08 -11.10
C PRO A 584 19.69 -16.48 -11.46
N SER A 585 19.17 -16.63 -12.67
CA SER A 585 18.82 -17.94 -13.24
C SER A 585 19.94 -18.97 -13.06
N GLY A 586 19.57 -20.18 -12.66
CA GLY A 586 20.48 -21.29 -12.41
C GLY A 586 21.22 -21.26 -11.06
N THR A 587 21.00 -20.24 -10.22
CA THR A 587 21.66 -20.17 -8.89
C THR A 587 20.95 -20.97 -7.80
N LEU A 588 19.64 -21.20 -7.95
CA LEU A 588 18.80 -21.90 -6.99
C LEU A 588 18.30 -23.23 -7.56
N GLN A 589 18.08 -24.20 -6.67
CA GLN A 589 17.60 -25.54 -7.03
C GLN A 589 16.67 -26.02 -5.92
N SER A 590 15.41 -26.36 -6.25
CA SER A 590 14.38 -26.71 -5.26
C SER A 590 14.69 -27.96 -4.44
N SER A 591 15.48 -28.87 -5.00
CA SER A 591 15.91 -30.14 -4.40
C SER A 591 17.23 -30.57 -5.04
N PRO A 592 18.12 -31.32 -4.35
CA PRO A 592 19.37 -31.81 -4.93
C PRO A 592 19.21 -32.60 -6.24
N THR A 593 18.02 -33.15 -6.50
CA THR A 593 17.70 -33.94 -7.69
C THR A 593 16.90 -33.17 -8.74
N SER A 594 16.42 -31.96 -8.46
CA SER A 594 15.64 -31.16 -9.43
C SER A 594 16.57 -30.40 -10.39
N THR A 595 16.06 -29.94 -11.53
CA THR A 595 16.85 -29.03 -12.38
C THR A 595 16.99 -27.67 -11.69
N PRO A 596 18.13 -26.96 -11.82
CA PRO A 596 18.26 -25.58 -11.36
C PRO A 596 17.12 -24.72 -11.92
N GLU A 597 16.61 -23.80 -11.10
CA GLU A 597 15.53 -22.91 -11.48
C GLU A 597 16.00 -22.02 -12.63
N ASN A 598 15.22 -22.00 -13.70
CA ASN A 598 15.59 -21.28 -14.92
C ASN A 598 15.20 -19.80 -14.85
N HIS A 599 14.30 -19.44 -13.93
CA HIS A 599 13.87 -18.06 -13.73
C HIS A 599 14.64 -17.39 -12.59
N PRO A 600 14.96 -16.09 -12.71
CA PRO A 600 15.55 -15.35 -11.61
C PRO A 600 14.55 -15.19 -10.46
N VAL A 601 15.05 -15.19 -9.23
CA VAL A 601 14.27 -14.81 -8.04
C VAL A 601 14.71 -13.43 -7.60
N TYR A 602 13.73 -12.57 -7.32
CA TYR A 602 13.98 -11.27 -6.71
C TYR A 602 13.40 -11.23 -5.31
N VAL A 603 14.12 -10.58 -4.40
CA VAL A 603 13.66 -10.29 -3.05
C VAL A 603 13.77 -8.78 -2.81
N MET A 604 12.63 -8.10 -2.67
CA MET A 604 12.58 -6.73 -2.19
C MET A 604 12.56 -6.75 -0.66
N VAL A 605 13.61 -6.21 -0.04
CA VAL A 605 13.77 -6.16 1.41
C VAL A 605 13.34 -4.79 1.90
N HIS A 606 12.25 -4.73 2.65
CA HIS A 606 11.68 -3.50 3.20
C HIS A 606 12.02 -3.40 4.69
N SER A 607 12.64 -2.29 5.08
CA SER A 607 12.93 -1.96 6.48
C SER A 607 11.67 -1.52 7.23
N SER A 608 11.73 -1.48 8.56
CA SER A 608 10.64 -0.94 9.39
C SER A 608 10.28 0.52 9.07
N ASP A 609 11.19 1.28 8.45
CA ASP A 609 10.94 2.69 8.09
C ASP A 609 9.83 2.83 7.04
N THR A 610 9.56 1.79 6.23
CA THR A 610 8.44 1.77 5.28
C THR A 610 7.08 1.80 5.98
N GLY A 611 7.03 1.52 7.29
CA GLY A 611 5.80 1.44 8.07
C GLY A 611 5.01 0.15 7.86
N GLU A 612 5.59 -0.84 7.18
CA GLU A 612 4.95 -2.13 6.90
C GLU A 612 5.17 -3.17 8.01
N CYS A 613 6.10 -2.91 8.93
CA CYS A 613 6.34 -3.74 10.12
C CYS A 613 6.90 -2.91 11.30
N PRO A 614 6.86 -3.44 12.54
CA PRO A 614 7.46 -2.80 13.71
C PRO A 614 8.98 -2.65 13.63
N ASN A 615 9.52 -1.71 14.41
CA ASN A 615 10.96 -1.55 14.59
C ASN A 615 11.64 -2.85 15.03
N GLY A 616 12.82 -3.12 14.45
CA GLY A 616 13.60 -4.34 14.71
C GLY A 616 13.23 -5.51 13.79
N GLN A 617 12.28 -5.32 12.87
CA GLN A 617 11.90 -6.30 11.87
C GLN A 617 12.05 -5.74 10.45
N CYS A 618 11.99 -6.66 9.49
CA CYS A 618 11.93 -6.37 8.06
C CYS A 618 10.82 -7.20 7.42
N VAL A 619 10.31 -6.73 6.28
CA VAL A 619 9.43 -7.50 5.39
C VAL A 619 10.19 -7.83 4.11
N LEU A 620 10.24 -9.10 3.74
CA LEU A 620 10.88 -9.59 2.52
C LEU A 620 9.78 -10.02 1.56
N TYR A 621 9.73 -9.36 0.41
CA TYR A 621 8.84 -9.71 -0.68
C TYR A 621 9.62 -10.46 -1.75
N ALA A 622 9.44 -11.78 -1.82
CA ALA A 622 10.13 -12.62 -2.80
C ALA A 622 9.20 -13.00 -3.95
N SER A 623 9.69 -13.01 -5.19
CA SER A 623 8.90 -13.39 -6.34
C SER A 623 9.72 -14.09 -7.43
N THR A 624 9.04 -14.97 -8.18
CA THR A 624 9.58 -15.65 -9.36
C THR A 624 8.46 -16.03 -10.34
N ARG A 625 8.83 -16.38 -11.58
CA ARG A 625 7.92 -17.00 -12.55
C ARG A 625 7.48 -18.38 -12.07
N ALA A 626 6.23 -18.75 -12.30
CA ALA A 626 5.74 -20.07 -11.94
C ALA A 626 6.17 -21.14 -12.95
N THR A 627 6.59 -22.32 -12.49
CA THR A 627 7.08 -23.42 -13.32
C THR A 627 6.02 -24.53 -13.51
N GLY A 628 4.91 -24.25 -14.21
CA GLY A 628 3.93 -25.26 -14.66
C GLY A 628 3.15 -26.02 -13.56
N ALA A 629 2.16 -26.84 -13.97
CA ALA A 629 1.12 -27.41 -13.08
C ALA A 629 1.61 -28.38 -11.97
N THR A 630 2.86 -28.84 -12.00
CA THR A 630 3.49 -29.63 -10.92
C THR A 630 4.61 -28.87 -10.20
N GLY A 631 4.96 -27.65 -10.63
CA GLY A 631 6.10 -26.87 -10.13
C GLY A 631 5.72 -25.66 -9.28
N GLU A 632 4.46 -25.50 -8.88
CA GLU A 632 4.08 -24.45 -7.92
C GLU A 632 4.69 -24.69 -6.53
N GLU A 633 4.66 -25.94 -6.04
CA GLU A 633 5.30 -26.31 -4.79
C GLU A 633 6.82 -26.11 -4.87
N ASP A 634 7.42 -26.39 -6.03
CA ASP A 634 8.83 -26.13 -6.28
C ASP A 634 9.15 -24.64 -6.35
N SER A 635 8.27 -23.81 -6.93
CA SER A 635 8.42 -22.35 -6.98
C SER A 635 8.43 -21.76 -5.57
N TYR A 636 7.50 -22.17 -4.69
CA TYR A 636 7.51 -21.72 -3.29
C TYR A 636 8.76 -22.18 -2.53
N ARG A 637 9.23 -23.42 -2.74
CA ARG A 637 10.49 -23.91 -2.15
C ARG A 637 11.69 -23.09 -2.60
N VAL A 638 11.71 -22.66 -3.86
CA VAL A 638 12.75 -21.78 -4.40
C VAL A 638 12.72 -20.40 -3.74
N LEU A 639 11.52 -19.82 -3.53
CA LEU A 639 11.39 -18.56 -2.79
C LEU A 639 11.88 -18.69 -1.35
N ASP A 640 11.53 -19.78 -0.66
CA ASP A 640 12.01 -20.05 0.70
C ASP A 640 13.53 -20.19 0.76
N LEU A 641 14.10 -20.94 -0.18
CA LEU A 641 15.54 -21.13 -0.28
C LEU A 641 16.25 -19.79 -0.51
N ALA A 642 15.71 -18.94 -1.39
CA ALA A 642 16.25 -17.60 -1.64
C ALA A 642 16.26 -16.76 -0.36
N VAL A 643 15.14 -16.72 0.39
CA VAL A 643 15.05 -16.01 1.67
C VAL A 643 16.06 -16.57 2.67
N GLN A 644 16.16 -17.90 2.80
CA GLN A 644 17.10 -18.53 3.74
C GLN A 644 18.56 -18.23 3.39
N LEU A 645 18.94 -18.32 2.11
CA LEU A 645 20.31 -18.03 1.66
C LEU A 645 20.65 -16.54 1.82
N LEU A 646 19.69 -15.64 1.56
CA LEU A 646 19.82 -14.22 1.85
C LEU A 646 20.15 -14.02 3.34
N LEU A 647 19.33 -14.53 4.25
CA LEU A 647 19.55 -14.36 5.69
C LEU A 647 20.88 -14.97 6.17
N ARG A 648 21.28 -16.14 5.65
CA ARG A 648 22.55 -16.79 5.99
C ARG A 648 23.79 -16.05 5.50
N SER A 649 23.68 -15.28 4.42
CA SER A 649 24.79 -14.50 3.86
C SER A 649 25.10 -13.22 4.64
N LEU A 650 24.26 -12.87 5.63
CA LEU A 650 24.41 -11.67 6.45
C LEU A 650 25.08 -12.02 7.79
N HIS A 651 26.41 -12.10 7.77
CA HIS A 651 27.22 -12.55 8.92
C HIS A 651 27.41 -11.48 10.02
N ASP A 652 27.15 -10.20 9.72
CA ASP A 652 27.41 -9.08 10.63
C ASP A 652 26.20 -8.68 11.50
N GLU A 653 25.12 -9.46 11.48
CA GLU A 653 23.93 -9.18 12.28
C GLU A 653 24.11 -9.57 13.77
N PRO A 654 23.58 -8.77 14.73
CA PRO A 654 23.75 -9.04 16.17
C PRO A 654 23.19 -10.38 16.65
N SER A 655 22.19 -10.89 15.93
CA SER A 655 21.53 -12.16 16.15
C SER A 655 21.18 -12.79 14.81
N THR A 656 21.20 -14.12 14.73
CA THR A 656 20.77 -14.84 13.53
C THR A 656 19.36 -14.41 13.12
N PRO A 657 19.16 -13.83 11.94
CA PRO A 657 17.83 -13.45 11.48
C PRO A 657 16.94 -14.69 11.28
N GLU A 658 15.71 -14.63 11.77
CA GLU A 658 14.73 -15.71 11.68
C GLU A 658 13.45 -15.23 11.00
N VAL A 659 12.81 -16.11 10.23
CA VAL A 659 11.49 -15.84 9.64
C VAL A 659 10.41 -16.14 10.68
N LEU A 660 9.63 -15.14 11.05
CA LEU A 660 8.59 -15.23 12.07
C LEU A 660 7.24 -15.67 11.50
N TRP A 661 6.95 -15.25 10.28
CA TRP A 661 5.69 -15.45 9.60
C TRP A 661 5.88 -15.34 8.10
N GLN A 662 5.14 -16.13 7.33
CA GLN A 662 5.18 -16.07 5.89
C GLN A 662 3.80 -16.26 5.26
N LEU A 663 3.47 -15.40 4.30
CA LEU A 663 2.36 -15.58 3.36
C LEU A 663 2.92 -16.00 2.00
N ARG A 664 2.24 -16.93 1.32
CA ARG A 664 2.56 -17.39 -0.04
C ARG A 664 1.31 -17.34 -0.88
N TYR A 665 1.45 -17.02 -2.17
CA TYR A 665 0.34 -17.03 -3.12
C TYR A 665 0.84 -17.04 -4.57
N GLY A 666 0.01 -17.59 -5.45
CA GLY A 666 0.18 -17.54 -6.90
C GLY A 666 -0.51 -16.29 -7.46
N ARG A 667 0.08 -15.73 -8.52
CA ARG A 667 -0.50 -14.60 -9.28
C ARG A 667 -0.83 -15.05 -10.70
N LEU A 668 -2.07 -14.80 -11.08
CA LEU A 668 -2.57 -14.99 -12.43
C LEU A 668 -2.25 -13.73 -13.24
N ALA A 669 -1.62 -13.87 -14.41
CA ALA A 669 -1.49 -12.77 -15.36
C ALA A 669 -2.55 -12.88 -16.45
N ALA A 670 -2.93 -11.72 -16.98
CA ALA A 670 -3.64 -11.64 -18.25
C ALA A 670 -2.71 -12.12 -19.39
N SER A 671 -3.28 -12.75 -20.43
CA SER A 671 -2.53 -13.07 -21.66
C SER A 671 -1.92 -11.78 -22.24
N GLU A 672 -0.77 -11.83 -22.92
CA GLU A 672 -0.21 -10.64 -23.61
C GLU A 672 -1.22 -10.00 -24.58
N SER A 673 -2.17 -10.77 -25.11
CA SER A 673 -3.29 -10.29 -25.91
C SER A 673 -4.29 -9.39 -25.16
N ASP A 674 -4.37 -9.50 -23.83
CA ASP A 674 -5.22 -8.68 -22.93
C ASP A 674 -4.53 -7.37 -22.51
N SER A 675 -3.21 -7.25 -22.70
CA SER A 675 -2.41 -6.08 -22.31
C SER A 675 -2.55 -4.88 -23.25
N ARG A 676 -3.15 -5.07 -24.44
CA ARG A 676 -3.68 -3.98 -25.24
C ARG A 676 -5.13 -3.78 -24.82
N ALA A 677 -5.39 -2.73 -24.04
CA ALA A 677 -6.73 -2.29 -23.73
C ALA A 677 -7.59 -2.34 -25.00
N SER A 678 -8.61 -3.18 -25.02
CA SER A 678 -9.66 -3.07 -26.03
C SER A 678 -10.48 -1.83 -25.69
N LEU A 679 -9.94 -0.67 -26.06
CA LEU A 679 -10.70 0.59 -26.15
C LEU A 679 -11.72 0.55 -27.30
N ALA A 680 -11.85 -0.59 -28.00
CA ALA A 680 -12.92 -0.85 -28.97
C ALA A 680 -14.25 -0.79 -28.22
N GLY A 681 -14.85 0.40 -28.23
CA GLY A 681 -16.19 0.60 -27.76
C GLY A 681 -17.12 -0.34 -28.51
N VAL A 682 -17.88 -1.13 -27.76
CA VAL A 682 -19.15 -1.61 -28.27
C VAL A 682 -20.09 -0.40 -28.23
N GLY A 683 -20.05 0.44 -29.27
CA GLY A 683 -21.02 1.50 -29.61
C GLY A 683 -21.35 2.57 -28.53
N ASP A 684 -20.96 3.81 -28.81
CA ASP A 684 -21.45 5.11 -28.29
C ASP A 684 -21.66 5.37 -26.78
N GLY A 685 -21.54 4.38 -25.89
CA GLY A 685 -21.51 4.61 -24.45
C GLY A 685 -21.55 3.31 -23.63
N ASN A 686 -20.49 2.85 -22.99
CA ASN A 686 -19.06 2.73 -23.35
C ASN A 686 -18.43 1.94 -22.18
N VAL A 687 -18.56 0.62 -22.16
CA VAL A 687 -17.87 -0.16 -21.12
C VAL A 687 -16.36 -0.04 -21.37
N LEU A 688 -15.63 0.62 -20.46
CA LEU A 688 -14.19 0.83 -20.55
C LEU A 688 -13.47 -0.22 -19.70
N HIS A 689 -12.64 -1.03 -20.35
CA HIS A 689 -11.83 -2.05 -19.69
C HIS A 689 -10.46 -1.49 -19.35
N LEU A 690 -10.15 -1.44 -18.06
CA LEU A 690 -8.80 -1.21 -17.56
C LEU A 690 -8.05 -2.55 -17.56
N SER A 691 -6.78 -2.54 -17.92
CA SER A 691 -5.92 -3.73 -17.90
C SER A 691 -5.74 -4.25 -16.48
N ASP A 692 -5.64 -5.58 -16.37
CA ASP A 692 -5.26 -6.21 -15.10
C ASP A 692 -3.84 -5.76 -14.69
N PRO A 693 -3.56 -5.66 -13.37
CA PRO A 693 -2.27 -5.22 -12.87
C PRO A 693 -1.14 -6.20 -13.24
N SER A 694 0.05 -5.66 -13.55
CA SER A 694 1.20 -6.47 -13.94
C SER A 694 1.85 -7.19 -12.74
N PHE A 695 2.63 -8.23 -13.04
CA PHE A 695 3.47 -8.93 -12.06
C PHE A 695 4.85 -8.25 -11.89
N ASP A 696 5.08 -7.11 -12.53
CA ASP A 696 6.38 -6.45 -12.51
C ASP A 696 6.67 -5.82 -11.14
N LEU A 697 7.94 -5.84 -10.75
CA LEU A 697 8.43 -5.27 -9.49
C LEU A 697 8.64 -3.75 -9.56
N ALA A 698 8.65 -3.19 -10.76
CA ALA A 698 8.63 -1.75 -10.99
C ALA A 698 7.24 -1.35 -11.49
N PHE A 699 6.78 -0.17 -11.07
CA PHE A 699 5.54 0.41 -11.53
C PHE A 699 5.54 0.60 -13.05
N ASP A 700 4.47 0.16 -13.70
CA ASP A 700 4.26 0.27 -15.14
C ASP A 700 3.56 1.59 -15.50
N ASP A 701 4.29 2.49 -16.15
CA ASP A 701 3.79 3.81 -16.54
C ASP A 701 2.58 3.74 -17.49
N ARG A 702 2.38 2.61 -18.20
CA ARG A 702 1.19 2.39 -19.05
C ARG A 702 -0.10 2.44 -18.26
N VAL A 703 -0.04 2.18 -16.94
CA VAL A 703 -1.20 2.33 -16.04
C VAL A 703 -1.72 3.76 -16.05
N LEU A 704 -0.84 4.76 -16.10
CA LEU A 704 -1.26 6.17 -16.14
C LEU A 704 -1.80 6.55 -17.53
N GLU A 705 -1.26 5.96 -18.59
CA GLU A 705 -1.72 6.17 -19.97
C GLU A 705 -3.15 5.66 -20.16
N GLN A 706 -3.47 4.44 -19.73
CA GLN A 706 -4.84 3.92 -19.81
C GLN A 706 -5.84 4.74 -18.99
N VAL A 707 -5.42 5.26 -17.82
CA VAL A 707 -6.28 6.10 -16.98
C VAL A 707 -6.55 7.44 -17.67
N ARG A 708 -5.55 8.01 -18.34
CA ARG A 708 -5.72 9.20 -19.16
C ARG A 708 -6.68 8.96 -20.32
N ASP A 709 -6.52 7.86 -21.05
CA ASP A 709 -7.40 7.52 -22.17
C ASP A 709 -8.86 7.36 -21.71
N ALA A 710 -9.09 6.68 -20.57
CA ALA A 710 -10.41 6.57 -19.98
C ALA A 710 -10.97 7.94 -19.56
N TRP A 711 -10.16 8.78 -18.92
CA TRP A 711 -10.54 10.13 -18.53
C TRP A 711 -10.91 11.00 -19.74
N GLN A 712 -10.13 10.97 -20.83
CA GLN A 712 -10.41 11.72 -22.06
C GLN A 712 -11.71 11.27 -22.71
N LYS A 713 -12.00 9.96 -22.72
CA LYS A 713 -13.26 9.44 -23.25
C LYS A 713 -14.49 9.90 -22.45
N ILE A 714 -14.38 9.94 -21.12
CA ILE A 714 -15.48 10.32 -20.22
C ILE A 714 -15.74 11.83 -20.22
N THR A 715 -14.66 12.62 -20.26
CA THR A 715 -14.75 14.09 -20.14
C THR A 715 -14.89 14.78 -21.50
N GLY A 716 -14.35 14.19 -22.56
CA GLY A 716 -14.16 14.83 -23.86
C GLY A 716 -13.01 15.86 -23.88
N GLU A 717 -12.29 16.00 -22.77
CA GLU A 717 -11.19 16.96 -22.61
C GLU A 717 -9.86 16.38 -23.12
N ARG A 718 -8.98 17.24 -23.63
CA ARG A 718 -7.64 16.85 -24.09
C ARG A 718 -6.53 17.24 -23.12
N ASP A 719 -6.71 18.34 -22.40
CA ASP A 719 -5.76 18.95 -21.47
C ASP A 719 -6.34 19.00 -20.05
N GLY A 720 -5.50 19.05 -19.02
CA GLY A 720 -5.96 19.14 -17.62
C GLY A 720 -6.00 17.81 -16.85
N PHE A 721 -5.55 16.71 -17.46
CA PHE A 721 -5.46 15.40 -16.80
C PHE A 721 -4.65 15.47 -15.49
N MET A 722 -5.34 15.27 -14.36
CA MET A 722 -4.74 15.32 -13.02
C MET A 722 -4.01 16.63 -12.70
N VAL A 723 -4.48 17.77 -13.24
CA VAL A 723 -3.93 19.10 -12.94
C VAL A 723 -4.90 19.87 -12.05
N PHE A 724 -4.50 20.09 -10.80
CA PHE A 724 -5.36 20.66 -9.76
C PHE A 724 -4.86 22.05 -9.37
N GLU A 725 -5.67 23.07 -9.63
CA GLU A 725 -5.40 24.43 -9.17
C GLU A 725 -5.30 24.51 -7.64
N GLU A 726 -4.49 25.45 -7.16
CA GLU A 726 -4.47 25.81 -5.75
C GLU A 726 -5.79 26.50 -5.41
N ARG A 727 -6.43 26.07 -4.32
CA ARG A 727 -7.45 26.91 -3.70
C ARG A 727 -6.71 28.13 -3.18
N GLY A 728 -6.64 29.17 -4.01
CA GLY A 728 -6.24 30.48 -3.55
C GLY A 728 -7.18 30.90 -2.44
N GLU A 729 -6.65 31.69 -1.51
CA GLU A 729 -7.42 32.70 -0.79
C GLU A 729 -8.10 33.58 -1.85
N SER A 730 -9.21 33.10 -2.41
CA SER A 730 -10.13 33.95 -3.14
C SER A 730 -10.69 34.89 -2.10
N GLY A 731 -10.13 36.10 -2.06
CA GLY A 731 -10.68 37.19 -1.29
C GLY A 731 -12.14 37.38 -1.67
N GLU A 732 -13.03 36.88 -0.83
CA GLU A 732 -14.32 37.50 -0.60
C GLU A 732 -14.05 38.78 0.18
N ASN A 733 -13.65 39.81 -0.58
CA ASN A 733 -13.88 41.18 -0.19
C ASN A 733 -15.28 41.56 -0.70
N ASP A 734 -16.29 40.77 -0.33
CA ASP A 734 -17.68 41.19 -0.42
C ASP A 734 -18.00 41.79 0.94
N GLY A 735 -17.80 43.10 1.01
CA GLY A 735 -18.31 43.89 2.11
C GLY A 735 -19.82 43.78 2.13
N GLU A 736 -20.37 43.32 3.23
CA GLU A 736 -21.63 43.82 3.75
C GLU A 736 -21.57 43.84 5.27
N GLU A 737 -21.96 44.99 5.80
CA GLU A 737 -21.90 45.40 7.19
C GLU A 737 -22.87 44.60 8.07
N ILE A 738 -22.40 44.26 9.28
CA ILE A 738 -23.01 44.35 10.64
C ILE A 738 -22.74 43.10 11.47
#